data_AF-A0A1Y5GRM1-F1
#
_entry.id   AF-A0A1Y5GRM1-F1
#
_cell.length_a   1.000
_cell.length_b   1.000
_cell.length_c   1.000
_cell.angle_alpha   90.00
_cell.angle_beta   90.00
_cell.angle_gamma   90.00
#
_symmetry.space_group_name_H-M   'P 1'
#
loop_
_entity.id
_entity.type
_entity.pdbx_description
1 polymer ?
#
loop_
_entity_poly.entity_id
_entity_poly.type
_entity_poly.pdbx_seq_one_letter_code
_entity_poly.pdbx_strand_id
1 'polypeptide(L)'
;MAKLRLFVLFNFFILLSGCNLTVENSGGGTVTSSDDLINCGETCVASYSNSSNVFITLSATPDDGYVFDGWSGACEEKAECVISIGSVSGNKAVAAQFSLGVVQEVSLTVEVTIGGGVISDDGKIDCGQVCEANYADSTLITLVAAPTPGYVFSNWQGACVGLTECVVDISSSDGDKEVSAVFTPIIKAVSTGPSNTCVLDNDGVTCWGANSLPSNVINPTAISTNNHSCSVDNSGVTCWGHNSWGRAAVPSDLSNPVAVSAGETHTCAIDDSGVRCWGDSRKGQTSPPEALNNPKVISASYDFTCALDDNGVSCWGTDTSGQSSAPENVVNPTAIATGDEHGCVLDDNGVSCWGRNQYGQGTPPLTLVNPVSITAGRYHTCAIDDSGVVCWGRDQYGQSIPPVDLSNPITVSAGGYHTCALDDNGLNCWGRNESGQTIPPSSVKSPTVMALGGFQNTCVVQSGDLVCWGTNELVAMPPEDLINPSVVGVGFYHACARDNNGVTCWGDDGGDKIVVPAVLGEVTKITAGMYHTCALDEKGMTCWGYDSFGKLDVPVLSSPIDISVGAGHSCALDNKGVACWGLDEDGRTSVPEDLSNPIAIAGGHYHTCAIDDNGVQCWGSNDSGQSTVPAGLVNPTKIVASYYHTCALDDNGIVCWGTDNIGRKLDSTPTNLSNPSVISASGYHGCVLDDDGMSCWGSENR
;
A
#
# COMPACT_ATOMS: atom_id res chain seq x y z
N MET A 1 119.34 6.94 24.39
CA MET A 1 119.16 6.86 22.92
C MET A 1 117.67 6.60 22.69
N ALA A 2 116.87 7.34 21.94
CA ALA A 2 117.05 8.53 21.13
C ALA A 2 115.69 9.28 21.09
N LYS A 3 115.76 10.58 20.77
CA LYS A 3 114.70 11.52 20.37
C LYS A 3 113.56 10.88 19.54
N LEU A 4 112.35 11.46 19.52
CA LEU A 4 111.92 12.42 18.47
C LEU A 4 110.46 12.88 18.65
N ARG A 5 110.19 14.04 18.06
CA ARG A 5 109.02 14.92 18.18
C ARG A 5 107.73 14.31 17.63
N LEU A 6 106.64 14.53 18.35
CA LEU A 6 105.28 14.37 17.87
C LEU A 6 104.95 15.57 16.96
N PHE A 7 104.73 15.32 15.67
CA PHE A 7 104.19 16.31 14.74
C PHE A 7 103.01 15.71 13.97
N VAL A 8 101.99 16.55 13.86
CA VAL A 8 100.63 16.33 13.38
C VAL A 8 100.57 15.94 11.90
N LEU A 9 99.71 14.98 11.56
CA LEU A 9 99.09 14.86 10.24
C LEU A 9 97.58 14.96 10.44
N PHE A 10 97.05 16.15 10.12
CA PHE A 10 95.63 16.46 10.01
C PHE A 10 95.10 15.72 8.78
N ASN A 11 94.25 14.71 8.96
CA ASN A 11 93.41 14.19 7.88
C ASN A 11 91.97 14.59 8.19
N PHE A 12 91.46 15.47 7.33
CA PHE A 12 90.15 16.10 7.40
C PHE A 12 89.09 15.05 7.04
N PHE A 13 88.27 14.63 8.01
CA PHE A 13 87.03 13.90 7.72
C PHE A 13 86.04 14.90 7.11
N ILE A 14 85.76 14.78 5.81
CA ILE A 14 84.57 15.42 5.22
C ILE A 14 83.39 14.49 5.52
N LEU A 15 82.64 14.80 6.58
CA LEU A 15 81.28 14.30 6.77
C LEU A 15 80.41 14.89 5.66
N LEU A 16 80.04 14.09 4.66
CA LEU A 16 78.95 14.44 3.74
C LEU A 16 77.65 14.36 4.55
N SER A 17 77.20 15.51 5.05
CA SER A 17 75.93 15.68 5.76
C SER A 17 74.76 15.61 4.76
N GLY A 18 74.28 14.41 4.46
CA GLY A 18 73.00 14.20 3.79
C GLY A 18 71.82 14.39 4.76
N CYS A 19 70.68 14.86 4.26
CA CYS A 19 69.45 14.96 5.03
C CYS A 19 68.55 13.75 4.78
N ASN A 20 67.97 13.18 5.84
CA ASN A 20 67.12 12.00 5.75
C ASN A 20 65.64 12.36 5.87
N LEU A 21 64.82 11.80 4.99
CA LEU A 21 63.37 11.70 5.13
C LEU A 21 63.06 10.32 5.68
N THR A 22 62.49 10.26 6.88
CA THR A 22 62.00 9.03 7.51
C THR A 22 60.48 9.03 7.47
N VAL A 23 59.88 7.95 6.97
CA VAL A 23 58.43 7.77 6.95
C VAL A 23 58.08 6.59 7.85
N GLU A 24 57.24 6.84 8.85
CA GLU A 24 56.67 5.80 9.70
C GLU A 24 55.29 5.40 9.16
N ASN A 25 55.09 4.11 8.93
CA ASN A 25 53.80 3.56 8.56
C ASN A 25 53.27 2.77 9.75
N SER A 26 52.13 3.18 10.32
CA SER A 26 51.52 2.50 11.46
C SER A 26 50.91 1.13 11.12
N GLY A 27 50.93 0.73 9.83
CA GLY A 27 50.24 -0.45 9.30
C GLY A 27 48.81 -0.11 8.84
N GLY A 28 48.22 -0.94 7.97
CA GLY A 28 46.89 -0.70 7.39
C GLY A 28 46.88 0.00 6.02
N GLY A 29 48.04 0.08 5.36
CA GLY A 29 48.18 0.69 4.04
C GLY A 29 49.64 0.76 3.60
N THR A 30 49.87 1.35 2.42
CA THR A 30 51.19 1.60 1.85
C THR A 30 51.45 3.09 1.67
N VAL A 31 52.71 3.52 1.79
CA VAL A 31 53.12 4.92 1.56
C VAL A 31 54.23 4.97 0.55
N THR A 32 54.05 5.73 -0.53
CA THR A 32 55.03 5.91 -1.60
C THR A 32 55.42 7.37 -1.79
N SER A 33 56.63 7.64 -2.26
CA SER A 33 57.07 8.98 -2.66
C SER A 33 57.06 9.18 -4.18
N SER A 34 56.90 10.44 -4.61
CA SER A 34 56.89 10.83 -6.02
C SER A 34 58.21 10.61 -6.77
N ASP A 35 59.31 10.34 -6.06
CA ASP A 35 60.63 10.03 -6.61
C ASP A 35 60.98 8.54 -6.53
N ASP A 36 60.02 7.70 -6.14
CA ASP A 36 60.13 6.24 -5.97
C ASP A 36 61.22 5.78 -4.99
N LEU A 37 61.78 6.69 -4.18
CA LEU A 37 62.81 6.36 -3.19
C LEU A 37 62.23 5.88 -1.84
N ILE A 38 60.95 6.10 -1.60
CA ILE A 38 60.23 5.63 -0.42
C ILE A 38 59.07 4.74 -0.87
N ASN A 39 59.03 3.53 -0.32
CA ASN A 39 57.91 2.60 -0.41
C ASN A 39 57.84 1.85 0.93
N CYS A 40 57.02 2.37 1.84
CA CYS A 40 56.93 1.91 3.22
C CYS A 40 56.15 0.60 3.39
N GLY A 41 56.60 -0.42 2.66
CA GLY A 41 56.49 -1.86 2.96
C GLY A 41 57.86 -2.55 3.04
N GLU A 42 58.90 -1.98 2.42
CA GLU A 42 60.30 -2.47 2.48
C GLU A 42 61.32 -1.36 2.79
N THR A 43 61.16 -0.16 2.22
CA THR A 43 62.12 0.94 2.36
C THR A 43 61.43 2.23 2.83
N CYS A 44 61.67 2.59 4.09
CA CYS A 44 60.97 3.69 4.77
C CYS A 44 61.86 4.92 5.04
N VAL A 45 63.10 4.93 4.54
CA VAL A 45 64.06 6.02 4.76
C VAL A 45 64.80 6.33 3.46
N ALA A 46 64.82 7.60 3.06
CA ALA A 46 65.58 8.08 1.91
C ALA A 46 66.53 9.23 2.28
N SER A 47 67.73 9.24 1.70
CA SER A 47 68.77 10.24 1.96
C SER A 47 68.97 11.18 0.76
N TYR A 48 69.02 12.49 1.03
CA TYR A 48 69.16 13.53 0.02
C TYR A 48 70.40 14.37 0.30
N SER A 49 71.35 14.41 -0.64
CA SER A 49 72.67 15.04 -0.47
C SER A 49 72.89 16.31 -1.31
N ASN A 50 71.84 16.92 -1.84
CA ASN A 50 71.94 18.07 -2.73
C ASN A 50 72.12 19.40 -1.98
N SER A 51 72.87 20.33 -2.58
CA SER A 51 73.08 21.70 -2.08
C SER A 51 71.84 22.61 -2.21
N SER A 52 70.72 22.09 -2.74
CA SER A 52 69.44 22.77 -2.91
C SER A 52 68.30 21.89 -2.38
N ASN A 53 67.22 22.50 -1.90
CA ASN A 53 66.03 21.76 -1.47
C ASN A 53 65.31 21.11 -2.66
N VAL A 54 64.87 19.87 -2.48
CA VAL A 54 64.00 19.11 -3.36
C VAL A 54 62.61 19.04 -2.73
N PHE A 55 61.56 19.03 -3.54
CA PHE A 55 60.18 18.85 -3.08
C PHE A 55 59.73 17.42 -3.39
N ILE A 56 59.28 16.70 -2.36
CA ILE A 56 58.81 15.32 -2.45
C ILE A 56 57.34 15.28 -2.03
N THR A 57 56.50 14.63 -2.83
CA THR A 57 55.10 14.37 -2.47
C THR A 57 54.99 12.92 -1.97
N LEU A 58 54.35 12.72 -0.82
CA LEU A 58 54.00 11.41 -0.30
C LEU A 58 52.53 11.08 -0.58
N SER A 59 52.27 9.85 -0.99
CA SER A 59 50.93 9.31 -1.22
C SER A 59 50.71 8.12 -0.30
N ALA A 60 49.57 8.09 0.39
CA ALA A 60 49.14 6.97 1.21
C ALA A 60 47.99 6.23 0.51
N THR A 61 48.05 4.91 0.48
CA THR A 61 47.00 4.05 -0.08
C THR A 61 46.61 3.04 0.99
N PRO A 62 45.37 3.12 1.54
CA PRO A 62 44.89 2.13 2.51
C PRO A 62 44.84 0.72 1.93
N ASP A 63 45.08 -0.29 2.78
CA ASP A 63 44.81 -1.69 2.47
C ASP A 63 43.30 -1.98 2.60
N ASP A 64 42.81 -3.09 2.02
CA ASP A 64 41.40 -3.49 2.12
C ASP A 64 40.91 -3.55 3.59
N GLY A 65 39.83 -2.83 3.89
CA GLY A 65 39.26 -2.73 5.25
C GLY A 65 39.89 -1.66 6.15
N TYR A 66 40.79 -0.81 5.63
CA TYR A 66 41.38 0.32 6.34
C TYR A 66 41.03 1.67 5.69
N VAL A 67 41.01 2.73 6.50
CA VAL A 67 40.82 4.12 6.06
C VAL A 67 42.07 4.93 6.41
N PHE A 68 42.46 5.88 5.55
CA PHE A 68 43.58 6.79 5.82
C PHE A 68 43.10 7.96 6.69
N ASP A 69 43.56 8.01 7.94
CA ASP A 69 43.13 9.02 8.93
C ASP A 69 43.87 10.36 8.76
N GLY A 70 45.04 10.33 8.12
CA GLY A 70 45.84 11.52 7.85
C GLY A 70 47.34 11.36 8.11
N TRP A 71 48.04 12.48 7.98
CA TRP A 71 49.48 12.59 8.17
C TRP A 71 49.82 13.24 9.52
N SER A 72 50.94 12.83 10.13
CA SER A 72 51.53 13.52 11.29
C SER A 72 53.02 13.84 11.05
N GLY A 73 53.61 14.67 11.92
CA GLY A 73 54.99 15.14 11.77
C GLY A 73 55.11 16.26 10.74
N ALA A 74 56.03 16.16 9.77
CA ALA A 74 56.30 17.23 8.80
C ALA A 74 55.13 17.52 7.81
N CYS A 75 54.08 16.70 7.84
CA CYS A 75 52.86 16.83 7.04
C CYS A 75 51.57 16.93 7.88
N GLU A 76 51.69 17.18 9.18
CA GLU A 76 50.52 17.38 10.06
C GLU A 76 49.56 18.46 9.51
N GLU A 77 48.26 18.15 9.54
CA GLU A 77 47.16 18.99 9.03
C GLU A 77 47.20 19.37 7.54
N LYS A 78 47.97 18.65 6.71
CA LYS A 78 48.00 18.88 5.26
C LYS A 78 47.15 17.87 4.49
N ALA A 79 46.28 18.38 3.62
CA ALA A 79 45.50 17.56 2.68
C ALA A 79 46.40 16.81 1.68
N GLU A 80 47.52 17.41 1.27
CA GLU A 80 48.53 16.78 0.41
C GLU A 80 49.92 16.91 1.07
N CYS A 81 50.62 15.79 1.26
CA CYS A 81 51.89 15.77 1.97
C CYS A 81 53.07 16.10 1.03
N VAL A 82 53.32 17.40 0.85
CA VAL A 82 54.49 17.91 0.11
C VAL A 82 55.56 18.41 1.08
N ILE A 83 56.75 17.84 0.98
CA ILE A 83 57.89 18.06 1.88
C ILE A 83 59.06 18.67 1.12
N SER A 84 59.66 19.74 1.67
CA SER A 84 60.91 20.30 1.18
C SER A 84 62.10 19.73 1.95
N ILE A 85 62.97 18.93 1.31
CA ILE A 85 64.14 18.30 1.91
C ILE A 85 65.44 18.65 1.19
N GLY A 86 66.47 19.02 1.95
CA GLY A 86 67.79 19.37 1.44
C GLY A 86 68.68 19.94 2.54
N SER A 87 69.93 20.28 2.20
CA SER A 87 70.93 20.74 3.17
C SER A 87 70.51 21.98 3.98
N VAL A 88 69.50 22.73 3.52
CA VAL A 88 68.96 23.93 4.18
C VAL A 88 67.75 23.60 5.06
N SER A 89 66.90 22.65 4.67
CA SER A 89 65.66 22.32 5.42
C SER A 89 65.82 21.21 6.46
N GLY A 90 66.92 20.44 6.39
CA GLY A 90 67.28 19.42 7.38
C GLY A 90 66.49 18.12 7.24
N ASN A 91 66.67 17.22 8.23
CA ASN A 91 65.95 15.94 8.30
C ASN A 91 64.46 16.17 8.56
N LYS A 92 63.63 15.29 8.01
CA LYS A 92 62.17 15.31 8.18
C LYS A 92 61.66 13.92 8.56
N ALA A 93 60.66 13.88 9.43
CA ALA A 93 59.94 12.67 9.80
C ALA A 93 58.44 12.90 9.55
N VAL A 94 57.79 11.93 8.93
CA VAL A 94 56.35 11.92 8.66
C VAL A 94 55.79 10.56 9.06
N ALA A 95 54.60 10.51 9.63
CA ALA A 95 53.89 9.26 9.80
C ALA A 95 52.52 9.28 9.11
N ALA A 96 52.18 8.18 8.45
CA ALA A 96 50.84 7.92 7.93
C ALA A 96 50.05 7.11 8.96
N GLN A 97 48.81 7.52 9.21
CA GLN A 97 47.91 6.84 10.15
C GLN A 97 46.76 6.18 9.38
N PHE A 98 46.48 4.93 9.72
CA PHE A 98 45.36 4.17 9.19
C PHE A 98 44.57 3.52 10.33
N SER A 99 43.25 3.47 10.17
CA SER A 99 42.33 2.83 11.11
C SER A 99 41.52 1.74 10.39
N LEU A 100 41.10 0.70 11.13
CA LEU A 100 40.17 -0.30 10.60
C LEU A 100 38.82 0.37 10.31
N GLY A 101 38.34 0.28 9.08
CA GLY A 101 36.99 0.69 8.71
C GLY A 101 35.97 -0.27 9.33
N VAL A 102 35.17 0.22 10.28
CA VAL A 102 34.02 -0.54 10.77
C VAL A 102 32.91 -0.40 9.72
N VAL A 103 32.64 -1.47 8.98
CA VAL A 103 31.42 -1.56 8.16
C VAL A 103 30.24 -1.67 9.13
N GLN A 104 29.42 -0.63 9.18
CA GLN A 104 28.13 -0.70 9.87
C GLN A 104 27.18 -1.50 8.99
N GLU A 105 26.66 -2.60 9.53
CA GLU A 105 25.64 -3.41 8.89
C GLU A 105 24.27 -3.09 9.50
N VAL A 106 23.26 -3.06 8.65
CA VAL A 106 21.86 -2.88 9.00
C VAL A 106 21.09 -4.09 8.53
N SER A 107 20.17 -4.60 9.35
CA SER A 107 19.32 -5.71 8.95
C SER A 107 18.10 -5.19 8.19
N LEU A 108 17.74 -5.90 7.13
CA LEU A 108 16.46 -5.77 6.44
C LEU A 108 15.67 -7.06 6.66
N THR A 109 14.54 -6.93 7.35
CA THR A 109 13.61 -8.03 7.62
C THR A 109 12.39 -7.87 6.71
N VAL A 110 12.00 -8.97 6.05
CA VAL A 110 10.84 -9.00 5.16
C VAL A 110 9.80 -9.98 5.69
N GLU A 111 8.62 -9.46 6.02
CA GLU A 111 7.48 -10.29 6.35
C GLU A 111 6.62 -10.56 5.11
N VAL A 112 6.13 -11.79 4.98
CA VAL A 112 5.30 -12.18 3.85
C VAL A 112 4.02 -12.81 4.37
N THR A 113 2.89 -12.21 4.01
CA THR A 113 1.58 -12.81 4.22
C THR A 113 1.43 -14.08 3.37
N ILE A 114 0.50 -14.97 3.77
CA ILE A 114 0.26 -16.23 3.04
C ILE A 114 -0.05 -15.92 1.57
N GLY A 115 0.52 -16.71 0.65
CA GLY A 115 0.18 -16.65 -0.76
C GLY A 115 1.25 -16.08 -1.70
N GLY A 116 2.42 -15.71 -1.18
CA GLY A 116 3.51 -15.24 -2.03
C GLY A 116 4.89 -15.46 -1.42
N GLY A 117 5.89 -14.94 -2.13
CA GLY A 117 7.26 -14.78 -1.67
C GLY A 117 7.80 -13.40 -2.08
N VAL A 118 8.96 -13.06 -1.57
CA VAL A 118 9.67 -11.82 -1.91
C VAL A 118 11.12 -12.17 -2.18
N ILE A 119 11.67 -11.64 -3.27
CA ILE A 119 13.06 -11.89 -3.67
C ILE A 119 13.76 -10.54 -3.81
N SER A 120 14.95 -10.39 -3.23
CA SER A 120 15.81 -9.24 -3.50
C SER A 120 16.56 -9.39 -4.82
N ASP A 121 16.87 -8.27 -5.46
CA ASP A 121 17.68 -8.20 -6.68
C ASP A 121 19.08 -8.81 -6.52
N ASP A 122 19.66 -8.73 -5.32
CA ASP A 122 20.94 -9.36 -4.97
C ASP A 122 20.83 -10.83 -4.54
N GLY A 123 19.61 -11.34 -4.40
CA GLY A 123 19.28 -12.72 -4.03
C GLY A 123 19.62 -13.13 -2.60
N LYS A 124 19.97 -12.18 -1.71
CA LYS A 124 20.18 -12.47 -0.28
C LYS A 124 18.88 -12.66 0.48
N ILE A 125 17.80 -12.03 0.04
CA ILE A 125 16.45 -12.23 0.56
C ILE A 125 15.68 -13.07 -0.46
N ASP A 126 15.17 -14.20 0.01
CA ASP A 126 14.25 -15.09 -0.70
C ASP A 126 13.27 -15.66 0.33
N CYS A 127 12.17 -14.92 0.51
CA CYS A 127 11.16 -15.19 1.51
C CYS A 127 10.41 -16.48 1.15
N GLY A 128 10.86 -17.55 1.78
CA GLY A 128 10.59 -18.95 1.48
C GLY A 128 11.69 -19.83 2.10
N GLN A 129 12.90 -19.27 2.25
CA GLN A 129 13.98 -19.81 3.08
C GLN A 129 14.60 -18.76 4.01
N VAL A 130 14.93 -17.58 3.48
CA VAL A 130 15.67 -16.53 4.20
C VAL A 130 14.96 -15.21 3.98
N CYS A 131 14.36 -14.69 5.04
CA CYS A 131 13.57 -13.46 5.01
C CYS A 131 14.28 -12.27 5.66
N GLU A 132 15.55 -12.43 6.02
CA GLU A 132 16.33 -11.43 6.74
C GLU A 132 17.76 -11.45 6.19
N ALA A 133 18.31 -10.28 5.90
CA ALA A 133 19.69 -10.14 5.46
C ALA A 133 20.31 -8.84 5.97
N ASN A 134 21.62 -8.88 6.21
CA ASN A 134 22.40 -7.71 6.57
C ASN A 134 23.03 -7.06 5.33
N TYR A 135 23.03 -5.74 5.35
CA TYR A 135 23.52 -4.92 4.27
C TYR A 135 24.45 -3.85 4.82
N ALA A 136 25.48 -3.51 4.04
CA ALA A 136 26.36 -2.41 4.37
C ALA A 136 25.60 -1.08 4.25
N ASP A 137 26.02 -0.10 5.04
CA ASP A 137 25.52 1.28 4.96
C ASP A 137 25.53 1.83 3.51
N SER A 138 24.50 2.60 3.16
CA SER A 138 24.26 3.20 1.84
C SER A 138 24.03 2.17 0.70
N THR A 139 23.38 1.04 0.99
CA THR A 139 23.00 0.05 -0.03
C THR A 139 21.54 0.22 -0.45
N LEU A 140 21.27 0.24 -1.77
CA LEU A 140 19.90 0.18 -2.30
C LEU A 140 19.54 -1.26 -2.64
N ILE A 141 18.39 -1.75 -2.15
CA ILE A 141 17.90 -3.11 -2.40
C ILE A 141 16.51 -3.05 -3.02
N THR A 142 16.32 -3.71 -4.17
CA THR A 142 15.01 -3.83 -4.80
C THR A 142 14.38 -5.16 -4.43
N LEU A 143 13.17 -5.12 -3.87
CA LEU A 143 12.37 -6.28 -3.54
C LEU A 143 11.27 -6.49 -4.59
N VAL A 144 11.18 -7.73 -5.07
CA VAL A 144 10.18 -8.15 -6.03
C VAL A 144 9.22 -9.11 -5.36
N ALA A 145 7.94 -8.74 -5.33
CA ALA A 145 6.88 -9.64 -4.87
C ALA A 145 6.59 -10.70 -5.92
N ALA A 146 6.56 -11.96 -5.48
CA ALA A 146 6.29 -13.13 -6.33
C ALA A 146 5.03 -13.85 -5.80
N PRO A 147 3.83 -13.56 -6.36
CA PRO A 147 2.62 -14.25 -5.97
C PRO A 147 2.69 -15.73 -6.34
N THR A 148 2.25 -16.60 -5.44
CA THR A 148 2.04 -18.01 -5.79
C THR A 148 0.74 -18.17 -6.59
N PRO A 149 0.60 -19.24 -7.40
CA PRO A 149 -0.63 -19.48 -8.15
C PRO A 149 -1.87 -19.48 -7.25
N GLY A 150 -2.82 -18.59 -7.54
CA GLY A 150 -4.02 -18.42 -6.72
C GLY A 150 -4.00 -17.16 -5.84
N TYR A 151 -2.93 -16.40 -5.84
CA TYR A 151 -2.85 -15.12 -5.14
C TYR A 151 -2.42 -14.02 -6.08
N VAL A 152 -2.76 -12.79 -5.71
CA VAL A 152 -2.25 -11.58 -6.34
C VAL A 152 -1.48 -10.78 -5.31
N PHE A 153 -0.44 -10.09 -5.76
CA PHE A 153 0.23 -9.11 -4.91
C PHE A 153 -0.72 -7.94 -4.70
N SER A 154 -0.94 -7.60 -3.43
CA SER A 154 -1.88 -6.56 -3.01
C SER A 154 -1.14 -5.24 -2.85
N ASN A 155 -0.19 -5.18 -1.92
CA ASN A 155 0.57 -3.98 -1.62
C ASN A 155 1.76 -4.29 -0.72
N TRP A 156 2.69 -3.34 -0.67
CA TRP A 156 3.76 -3.30 0.33
C TRP A 156 3.30 -2.55 1.59
N GLN A 157 3.87 -2.89 2.73
CA GLN A 157 3.78 -2.21 4.01
C GLN A 157 5.20 -1.98 4.58
N GLY A 158 5.31 -1.24 5.68
CA GLY A 158 6.60 -0.88 6.26
C GLY A 158 7.37 0.10 5.38
N ALA A 159 8.66 -0.12 5.18
CA ALA A 159 9.54 0.78 4.44
C ALA A 159 9.16 0.97 2.96
N CYS A 160 8.31 0.11 2.39
CA CYS A 160 7.87 0.18 0.99
C CYS A 160 6.40 0.59 0.78
N VAL A 161 5.73 1.09 1.81
CA VAL A 161 4.31 1.46 1.69
C VAL A 161 4.07 2.49 0.57
N GLY A 162 3.07 2.22 -0.29
CA GLY A 162 2.68 3.11 -1.40
C GLY A 162 3.59 3.08 -2.64
N LEU A 163 4.63 2.23 -2.65
CA LEU A 163 5.52 2.10 -3.80
C LEU A 163 5.01 1.05 -4.80
N THR A 164 5.11 1.36 -6.10
CA THR A 164 4.85 0.41 -7.19
C THR A 164 5.98 -0.60 -7.35
N GLU A 165 7.22 -0.18 -7.08
CA GLU A 165 8.42 -1.01 -7.01
C GLU A 165 9.08 -0.76 -5.64
N CYS A 166 9.32 -1.81 -4.87
CA CYS A 166 9.86 -1.67 -3.51
C CYS A 166 11.38 -1.56 -3.57
N VAL A 167 11.90 -0.34 -3.52
CA VAL A 167 13.33 -0.05 -3.41
C VAL A 167 13.61 0.46 -2.01
N VAL A 168 14.37 -0.30 -1.23
CA VAL A 168 14.73 0.01 0.15
C VAL A 168 16.12 0.63 0.19
N ASP A 169 16.23 1.82 0.78
CA ASP A 169 17.51 2.44 1.11
C ASP A 169 17.98 1.99 2.50
N ILE A 170 19.11 1.29 2.53
CA ILE A 170 19.74 0.81 3.75
C ILE A 170 20.71 1.87 4.26
N SER A 171 20.34 2.53 5.35
CA SER A 171 21.18 3.48 6.07
C SER A 171 21.31 3.09 7.53
N SER A 172 22.55 3.02 8.02
CA SER A 172 22.89 2.80 9.43
C SER A 172 22.39 3.92 10.34
N SER A 173 22.06 5.09 9.80
CA SER A 173 21.38 6.15 10.53
C SER A 173 19.93 5.81 10.88
N ASP A 174 19.28 4.97 10.08
CA ASP A 174 17.85 4.74 10.18
C ASP A 174 17.50 3.44 10.92
N GLY A 175 18.53 2.71 11.36
CA GLY A 175 18.40 1.41 12.00
C GLY A 175 17.84 0.33 11.07
N ASP A 176 17.45 -0.78 11.69
CA ASP A 176 16.91 -1.95 11.00
C ASP A 176 15.62 -1.60 10.23
N LYS A 177 15.49 -2.16 9.03
CA LYS A 177 14.36 -1.91 8.13
C LYS A 177 13.42 -3.09 8.13
N GLU A 178 12.12 -2.82 8.18
CA GLU A 178 11.07 -3.83 8.05
C GLU A 178 10.18 -3.53 6.83
N VAL A 179 9.92 -4.54 6.02
CA VAL A 179 9.01 -4.49 4.87
C VAL A 179 8.04 -5.66 4.96
N SER A 180 6.75 -5.42 4.76
CA SER A 180 5.78 -6.52 4.67
C SER A 180 5.14 -6.56 3.29
N ALA A 181 5.09 -7.74 2.66
CA ALA A 181 4.39 -7.98 1.40
C ALA A 181 3.03 -8.61 1.67
N VAL A 182 1.97 -7.93 1.23
CA VAL A 182 0.60 -8.40 1.34
C VAL A 182 0.17 -9.07 0.04
N PHE A 183 -0.33 -10.30 0.14
CA PHE A 183 -0.92 -11.07 -0.95
C PHE A 183 -2.37 -11.36 -0.61
N THR A 184 -3.25 -11.22 -1.59
CA THR A 184 -4.68 -11.52 -1.43
C THR A 184 -5.05 -12.73 -2.27
N PRO A 185 -5.85 -13.67 -1.73
CA PRO A 185 -6.27 -14.84 -2.48
C PRO A 185 -7.26 -14.42 -3.58
N ILE A 186 -7.11 -15.03 -4.75
CA ILE A 186 -8.01 -14.81 -5.89
C ILE A 186 -9.38 -15.40 -5.56
N ILE A 187 -10.40 -14.55 -5.56
CA ILE A 187 -11.80 -14.97 -5.41
C ILE A 187 -12.20 -15.78 -6.65
N LYS A 188 -12.67 -17.01 -6.41
CA LYS A 188 -13.14 -17.95 -7.44
C LYS A 188 -14.65 -17.93 -7.61
N ALA A 189 -15.40 -17.70 -6.54
CA ALA A 189 -16.85 -17.64 -6.59
C ALA A 189 -17.42 -16.70 -5.53
N VAL A 190 -18.55 -16.09 -5.85
CA VAL A 190 -19.35 -15.23 -4.96
C VAL A 190 -20.75 -15.81 -4.90
N SER A 191 -21.31 -15.95 -3.71
CA SER A 191 -22.67 -16.44 -3.51
C SER A 191 -23.41 -15.61 -2.47
N THR A 192 -24.52 -14.99 -2.86
CA THR A 192 -25.35 -14.12 -2.01
C THR A 192 -26.68 -14.77 -1.64
N GLY A 193 -26.98 -14.79 -0.34
CA GLY A 193 -28.27 -15.22 0.22
C GLY A 193 -29.19 -14.04 0.55
N PRO A 194 -30.27 -14.24 1.31
CA PRO A 194 -31.17 -13.15 1.72
C PRO A 194 -30.55 -12.09 2.63
N SER A 195 -29.63 -12.50 3.50
CA SER A 195 -29.01 -11.66 4.53
C SER A 195 -27.53 -11.98 4.79
N ASN A 196 -26.90 -12.73 3.89
CA ASN A 196 -25.51 -13.16 4.00
C ASN A 196 -24.86 -13.22 2.62
N THR A 197 -23.54 -13.10 2.61
CA THR A 197 -22.71 -13.25 1.42
C THR A 197 -21.55 -14.15 1.77
N CYS A 198 -21.16 -15.03 0.83
CA CYS A 198 -19.97 -15.85 0.96
C CYS A 198 -19.12 -15.74 -0.29
N VAL A 199 -17.81 -15.77 -0.11
CA VAL A 199 -16.82 -15.93 -1.18
C VAL A 199 -16.07 -17.23 -1.00
N LEU A 200 -15.66 -17.82 -2.13
CA LEU A 200 -14.73 -18.92 -2.19
C LEU A 200 -13.46 -18.41 -2.87
N ASP A 201 -12.32 -18.60 -2.25
CA ASP A 201 -11.00 -18.22 -2.75
C ASP A 201 -10.01 -19.39 -2.65
N ASN A 202 -8.70 -19.11 -2.55
CA ASN A 202 -7.68 -20.16 -2.37
C ASN A 202 -7.45 -20.57 -0.92
N ASP A 203 -7.84 -19.74 0.05
CA ASP A 203 -7.75 -20.01 1.49
C ASP A 203 -9.01 -20.70 2.04
N GLY A 204 -10.12 -20.63 1.30
CA GLY A 204 -11.34 -21.37 1.60
C GLY A 204 -12.59 -20.54 1.38
N VAL A 205 -13.54 -20.64 2.31
CA VAL A 205 -14.80 -19.89 2.23
C VAL A 205 -14.86 -18.87 3.35
N THR A 206 -15.12 -17.63 2.99
CA THR A 206 -15.40 -16.56 3.94
C THR A 206 -16.86 -16.14 3.79
N CYS A 207 -17.63 -16.21 4.88
CA CYS A 207 -19.04 -15.81 4.92
C CYS A 207 -19.24 -14.69 5.94
N TRP A 208 -20.04 -13.68 5.59
CA TRP A 208 -20.44 -12.60 6.49
C TRP A 208 -21.93 -12.27 6.36
N GLY A 209 -22.43 -11.45 7.28
CA GLY A 209 -23.85 -11.18 7.44
C GLY A 209 -24.50 -12.04 8.52
N ALA A 210 -25.74 -12.47 8.30
CA ALA A 210 -26.54 -13.19 9.30
C ALA A 210 -26.17 -14.68 9.50
N ASN A 211 -25.29 -15.24 8.65
CA ASN A 211 -24.83 -16.63 8.74
C ASN A 211 -23.30 -16.67 8.92
N SER A 212 -22.82 -17.32 9.98
CA SER A 212 -21.40 -17.57 10.20
C SER A 212 -20.96 -18.92 9.62
N LEU A 213 -19.71 -18.99 9.16
CA LEU A 213 -19.11 -20.23 8.67
C LEU A 213 -18.84 -21.19 9.83
N PRO A 214 -19.20 -22.48 9.71
CA PRO A 214 -18.83 -23.49 10.69
C PRO A 214 -17.39 -24.00 10.43
N SER A 215 -16.70 -24.43 11.48
CA SER A 215 -15.28 -24.82 11.44
C SER A 215 -14.97 -26.10 10.64
N ASN A 216 -15.99 -26.82 10.16
CA ASN A 216 -15.85 -28.10 9.45
C ASN A 216 -15.91 -27.98 7.93
N VAL A 217 -16.05 -26.77 7.37
CA VAL A 217 -15.96 -26.53 5.93
C VAL A 217 -14.48 -26.33 5.58
N ILE A 218 -13.91 -27.25 4.80
CA ILE A 218 -12.48 -27.24 4.45
C ILE A 218 -12.34 -27.38 2.94
N ASN A 219 -11.68 -26.43 2.29
CA ASN A 219 -11.32 -26.44 0.86
C ASN A 219 -12.47 -26.82 -0.10
N PRO A 220 -13.64 -26.17 -0.04
CA PRO A 220 -14.70 -26.48 -0.98
C PRO A 220 -14.38 -26.01 -2.40
N THR A 221 -14.97 -26.69 -3.37
CA THR A 221 -14.86 -26.39 -4.79
C THR A 221 -16.05 -25.59 -5.31
N ALA A 222 -17.18 -25.60 -4.59
CA ALA A 222 -18.35 -24.80 -4.90
C ALA A 222 -19.10 -24.40 -3.63
N ILE A 223 -19.78 -23.26 -3.70
CA ILE A 223 -20.62 -22.72 -2.62
C ILE A 223 -21.98 -22.27 -3.17
N SER A 224 -23.02 -22.41 -2.35
CA SER A 224 -24.35 -21.87 -2.63
C SER A 224 -24.99 -21.40 -1.34
N THR A 225 -25.50 -20.16 -1.33
CA THR A 225 -26.00 -19.51 -0.12
C THR A 225 -27.45 -19.07 -0.25
N ASN A 226 -28.20 -19.28 0.82
CA ASN A 226 -29.53 -18.75 1.06
C ASN A 226 -29.71 -18.59 2.60
N ASN A 227 -30.92 -18.72 3.13
CA ASN A 227 -31.18 -18.81 4.58
C ASN A 227 -30.34 -19.91 5.27
N HIS A 228 -29.96 -20.94 4.53
CA HIS A 228 -28.88 -21.88 4.85
C HIS A 228 -27.85 -21.84 3.73
N SER A 229 -26.63 -22.22 4.03
CA SER A 229 -25.54 -22.25 3.05
C SER A 229 -25.03 -23.67 2.91
N CYS A 230 -24.57 -24.02 1.72
CA CYS A 230 -24.01 -25.31 1.41
C CYS A 230 -22.71 -25.15 0.61
N SER A 231 -21.80 -26.09 0.80
CA SER A 231 -20.58 -26.22 0.03
C SER A 231 -20.43 -27.65 -0.47
N VAL A 232 -19.71 -27.80 -1.59
CA VAL A 232 -19.30 -29.09 -2.14
C VAL A 232 -17.78 -29.16 -2.09
N ASP A 233 -17.24 -30.29 -1.68
CA ASP A 233 -15.82 -30.63 -1.76
C ASP A 233 -15.63 -32.09 -2.20
N ASN A 234 -14.38 -32.57 -2.22
CA ASN A 234 -14.06 -33.96 -2.59
C ASN A 234 -14.61 -35.03 -1.60
N SER A 235 -15.08 -34.62 -0.42
CA SER A 235 -15.66 -35.48 0.61
C SER A 235 -17.20 -35.50 0.59
N GLY A 236 -17.84 -34.52 -0.06
CA GLY A 236 -19.28 -34.48 -0.28
C GLY A 236 -19.89 -33.08 -0.15
N VAL A 237 -21.16 -33.03 0.23
CA VAL A 237 -21.89 -31.78 0.52
C VAL A 237 -21.88 -31.51 2.03
N THR A 238 -21.57 -30.28 2.43
CA THR A 238 -21.76 -29.78 3.79
C THR A 238 -22.74 -28.61 3.76
N CYS A 239 -23.79 -28.65 4.59
CA CYS A 239 -24.75 -27.55 4.71
C CYS A 239 -24.87 -27.06 6.16
N TRP A 240 -25.07 -25.76 6.35
CA TRP A 240 -25.18 -25.11 7.66
C TRP A 240 -26.16 -23.94 7.64
N GLY A 241 -26.51 -23.43 8.83
CA GLY A 241 -27.51 -22.38 9.00
C GLY A 241 -28.90 -22.94 9.29
N HIS A 242 -29.93 -22.27 8.78
CA HIS A 242 -31.32 -22.54 9.18
C HIS A 242 -31.82 -23.91 8.68
N ASN A 243 -32.20 -24.82 9.59
CA ASN A 243 -32.52 -26.22 9.24
C ASN A 243 -34.00 -26.64 9.39
N SER A 244 -34.98 -25.73 9.34
CA SER A 244 -36.40 -26.17 9.33
C SER A 244 -36.68 -27.02 8.08
N TRP A 245 -37.55 -28.03 8.24
CA TRP A 245 -37.84 -29.05 7.22
C TRP A 245 -36.63 -29.91 6.80
N GLY A 246 -35.48 -29.81 7.49
CA GLY A 246 -34.30 -30.62 7.20
C GLY A 246 -33.49 -30.14 5.99
N ARG A 247 -33.66 -28.89 5.53
CA ARG A 247 -32.98 -28.36 4.32
C ARG A 247 -31.44 -28.39 4.40
N ALA A 248 -30.87 -28.30 5.61
CA ALA A 248 -29.43 -28.41 5.83
C ALA A 248 -29.00 -29.83 6.23
N ALA A 249 -29.92 -30.79 6.36
CA ALA A 249 -29.63 -32.18 6.67
C ALA A 249 -29.26 -32.94 5.39
N VAL A 250 -27.96 -32.98 5.08
CA VAL A 250 -27.43 -33.62 3.87
C VAL A 250 -27.75 -35.12 3.84
N PRO A 251 -28.36 -35.64 2.76
CA PRO A 251 -28.61 -37.07 2.59
C PRO A 251 -27.31 -37.89 2.50
N SER A 252 -27.29 -39.06 3.14
CA SER A 252 -26.11 -39.94 3.16
C SER A 252 -25.92 -40.77 1.89
N ASP A 253 -26.88 -40.73 0.98
CA ASP A 253 -26.92 -41.49 -0.27
C ASP A 253 -26.41 -40.71 -1.50
N LEU A 254 -25.92 -39.47 -1.32
CA LEU A 254 -25.26 -38.72 -2.40
C LEU A 254 -23.97 -39.42 -2.86
N SER A 255 -23.77 -39.50 -4.18
CA SER A 255 -22.60 -40.13 -4.79
C SER A 255 -21.79 -39.14 -5.63
N ASN A 256 -20.60 -38.76 -5.17
CA ASN A 256 -19.70 -37.81 -5.83
C ASN A 256 -20.42 -36.52 -6.29
N PRO A 257 -21.01 -35.75 -5.37
CA PRO A 257 -21.71 -34.52 -5.73
C PRO A 257 -20.76 -33.51 -6.38
N VAL A 258 -21.19 -32.89 -7.48
CA VAL A 258 -20.39 -31.91 -8.26
C VAL A 258 -20.96 -30.50 -8.22
N ALA A 259 -22.25 -30.35 -7.88
CA ALA A 259 -22.91 -29.06 -7.77
C ALA A 259 -23.94 -29.09 -6.65
N VAL A 260 -24.17 -27.93 -6.02
CA VAL A 260 -25.20 -27.74 -5.00
C VAL A 260 -25.89 -26.39 -5.21
N SER A 261 -27.19 -26.35 -4.94
CA SER A 261 -27.99 -25.13 -4.95
C SER A 261 -28.87 -25.08 -3.70
N ALA A 262 -28.66 -24.08 -2.86
CA ALA A 262 -29.43 -23.81 -1.65
C ALA A 262 -30.59 -22.87 -1.97
N GLY A 263 -31.83 -23.35 -1.81
CA GLY A 263 -33.04 -22.54 -1.89
C GLY A 263 -33.48 -22.00 -0.53
N GLU A 264 -34.64 -21.34 -0.45
CA GLU A 264 -35.15 -20.84 0.84
C GLU A 264 -35.75 -21.98 1.68
N THR A 265 -36.39 -22.96 1.02
CA THR A 265 -37.12 -24.06 1.67
C THR A 265 -36.45 -25.44 1.57
N HIS A 266 -35.58 -25.64 0.58
CA HIS A 266 -34.95 -26.91 0.23
C HIS A 266 -33.54 -26.70 -0.36
N THR A 267 -32.83 -27.80 -0.57
CA THR A 267 -31.52 -27.86 -1.22
C THR A 267 -31.58 -28.87 -2.34
N CYS A 268 -30.84 -28.66 -3.42
CA CYS A 268 -30.62 -29.64 -4.46
C CYS A 268 -29.12 -29.82 -4.72
N ALA A 269 -28.71 -31.02 -5.12
CA ALA A 269 -27.37 -31.33 -5.57
C ALA A 269 -27.42 -32.12 -6.89
N ILE A 270 -26.38 -31.97 -7.70
CA ILE A 270 -26.09 -32.85 -8.84
C ILE A 270 -25.01 -33.82 -8.41
N ASP A 271 -25.25 -35.11 -8.60
CA ASP A 271 -24.34 -36.19 -8.27
C ASP A 271 -24.33 -37.25 -9.39
N ASP A 272 -23.61 -38.36 -9.24
CA ASP A 272 -23.50 -39.41 -10.27
C ASP A 272 -24.86 -40.03 -10.67
N SER A 273 -25.90 -39.87 -9.84
CA SER A 273 -27.25 -40.41 -10.06
C SER A 273 -28.21 -39.39 -10.69
N GLY A 274 -27.80 -38.13 -10.83
CA GLY A 274 -28.60 -37.03 -11.39
C GLY A 274 -28.86 -35.94 -10.37
N VAL A 275 -30.10 -35.41 -10.33
CA VAL A 275 -30.50 -34.36 -9.37
C VAL A 275 -31.13 -34.97 -8.13
N ARG A 276 -30.64 -34.59 -6.95
CA ARG A 276 -31.23 -34.97 -5.65
C ARG A 276 -31.56 -33.74 -4.81
N CYS A 277 -32.80 -33.64 -4.32
CA CYS A 277 -33.27 -32.48 -3.56
C CYS A 277 -33.86 -32.83 -2.18
N TRP A 278 -33.63 -32.08 -1.12
CA TRP A 278 -34.16 -32.39 0.21
C TRP A 278 -34.57 -31.12 0.96
N GLY A 279 -35.45 -31.26 1.96
CA GLY A 279 -36.08 -30.15 2.67
C GLY A 279 -37.59 -30.19 2.58
N ASP A 280 -38.24 -29.02 2.49
CA ASP A 280 -39.68 -28.95 2.29
C ASP A 280 -40.09 -29.46 0.90
N SER A 281 -41.11 -30.31 0.84
CA SER A 281 -41.63 -30.87 -0.41
C SER A 281 -43.15 -30.71 -0.58
N ARG A 282 -43.79 -29.83 0.19
CA ARG A 282 -45.25 -29.62 0.13
C ARG A 282 -45.75 -29.16 -1.25
N LYS A 283 -44.87 -28.66 -2.11
CA LYS A 283 -45.18 -28.19 -3.46
C LYS A 283 -44.52 -29.04 -4.56
N GLY A 284 -43.87 -30.14 -4.17
CA GLY A 284 -43.13 -31.00 -5.11
C GLY A 284 -41.74 -30.50 -5.47
N GLN A 285 -41.24 -29.42 -4.85
CA GLN A 285 -39.94 -28.82 -5.18
C GLN A 285 -38.72 -29.76 -4.96
N THR A 286 -38.89 -30.83 -4.18
CA THR A 286 -37.84 -31.86 -4.00
C THR A 286 -37.99 -33.09 -4.89
N SER A 287 -38.98 -33.09 -5.80
CA SER A 287 -39.31 -34.21 -6.70
C SER A 287 -38.87 -33.89 -8.13
N PRO A 288 -37.57 -34.06 -8.46
CA PRO A 288 -37.07 -33.80 -9.81
C PRO A 288 -37.79 -34.69 -10.83
N PRO A 289 -38.04 -34.18 -12.05
CA PRO A 289 -38.66 -34.97 -13.12
C PRO A 289 -37.82 -36.19 -13.51
N GLU A 290 -38.47 -37.32 -13.78
CA GLU A 290 -37.79 -38.54 -14.28
C GLU A 290 -37.15 -38.36 -15.66
N ALA A 291 -37.56 -37.33 -16.41
CA ALA A 291 -37.11 -37.07 -17.77
C ALA A 291 -35.79 -36.28 -17.86
N LEU A 292 -35.19 -35.89 -16.73
CA LEU A 292 -33.91 -35.18 -16.73
C LEU A 292 -32.81 -36.03 -17.36
N ASN A 293 -32.09 -35.45 -18.32
CA ASN A 293 -31.01 -36.12 -19.05
C ASN A 293 -29.70 -35.35 -18.90
N ASN A 294 -28.75 -35.92 -18.15
CA ASN A 294 -27.42 -35.34 -17.94
C ASN A 294 -27.48 -33.88 -17.44
N PRO A 295 -28.06 -33.65 -16.24
CA PRO A 295 -28.20 -32.31 -15.67
C PRO A 295 -26.83 -31.67 -15.40
N LYS A 296 -26.66 -30.41 -15.79
CA LYS A 296 -25.38 -29.66 -15.68
C LYS A 296 -25.46 -28.48 -14.73
N VAL A 297 -26.62 -27.83 -14.65
CA VAL A 297 -26.86 -26.66 -13.78
C VAL A 297 -28.15 -26.89 -13.03
N ILE A 298 -28.17 -26.53 -11.75
CA ILE A 298 -29.37 -26.52 -10.91
C ILE A 298 -29.49 -25.16 -10.23
N SER A 299 -30.72 -24.67 -10.13
CA SER A 299 -31.04 -23.43 -9.43
C SER A 299 -32.29 -23.66 -8.59
N ALA A 300 -32.11 -23.70 -7.28
CA ALA A 300 -33.17 -23.82 -6.29
C ALA A 300 -33.45 -22.46 -5.66
N SER A 301 -34.73 -22.14 -5.48
CA SER A 301 -35.16 -20.87 -4.90
C SER A 301 -36.19 -21.10 -3.78
N TYR A 302 -37.25 -20.29 -3.69
CA TYR A 302 -38.23 -20.33 -2.61
C TYR A 302 -39.00 -21.65 -2.57
N ASP A 303 -39.85 -21.91 -3.56
CA ASP A 303 -40.76 -23.07 -3.61
C ASP A 303 -40.74 -23.80 -4.98
N PHE A 304 -39.71 -23.56 -5.80
CA PHE A 304 -39.50 -24.25 -7.08
C PHE A 304 -38.00 -24.40 -7.39
N THR A 305 -37.71 -25.29 -8.33
CA THR A 305 -36.35 -25.61 -8.78
C THR A 305 -36.34 -25.67 -10.30
N CYS A 306 -35.25 -25.24 -10.91
CA CYS A 306 -34.96 -25.47 -12.32
C CYS A 306 -33.64 -26.21 -12.50
N ALA A 307 -33.55 -27.03 -13.53
CA ALA A 307 -32.33 -27.66 -13.99
C ALA A 307 -32.13 -27.41 -15.49
N LEU A 308 -30.87 -27.26 -15.87
CA LEU A 308 -30.41 -27.26 -17.25
C LEU A 308 -29.84 -28.64 -17.55
N ASP A 309 -30.35 -29.29 -18.59
CA ASP A 309 -29.97 -30.64 -18.98
C ASP A 309 -29.80 -30.72 -20.51
N ASP A 310 -29.51 -31.90 -21.07
CA ASP A 310 -29.33 -32.07 -22.52
C ASP A 310 -30.63 -31.86 -23.34
N ASN A 311 -31.80 -31.78 -22.69
CA ASN A 311 -33.09 -31.49 -23.33
C ASN A 311 -33.50 -30.02 -23.22
N GLY A 312 -32.80 -29.20 -22.44
CA GLY A 312 -33.08 -27.78 -22.24
C GLY A 312 -33.32 -27.42 -20.78
N VAL A 313 -34.33 -26.58 -20.50
CA VAL A 313 -34.66 -26.12 -19.15
C VAL A 313 -35.89 -26.84 -18.62
N SER A 314 -35.75 -27.53 -17.49
CA SER A 314 -36.84 -28.20 -16.80
C SER A 314 -37.04 -27.62 -15.42
N CYS A 315 -38.25 -27.12 -15.11
CA CYS A 315 -38.59 -26.56 -13.80
C CYS A 315 -39.75 -27.32 -13.15
N TRP A 316 -39.72 -27.41 -11.81
CA TRP A 316 -40.75 -28.12 -11.03
C TRP A 316 -40.95 -27.50 -9.65
N GLY A 317 -42.12 -27.74 -9.07
CA GLY A 317 -42.53 -27.18 -7.78
C GLY A 317 -43.80 -26.33 -7.92
N THR A 318 -43.85 -25.20 -7.22
CA THR A 318 -44.97 -24.26 -7.32
C THR A 318 -45.03 -23.58 -8.68
N ASP A 319 -46.24 -23.41 -9.22
CA ASP A 319 -46.47 -22.71 -10.49
C ASP A 319 -47.58 -21.63 -10.43
N THR A 320 -47.77 -21.01 -9.26
CA THR A 320 -48.83 -20.00 -9.04
C THR A 320 -48.66 -18.72 -9.86
N SER A 321 -47.48 -18.49 -10.41
CA SER A 321 -47.13 -17.34 -11.25
C SER A 321 -46.56 -17.75 -12.60
N GLY A 322 -46.62 -19.04 -12.97
CA GLY A 322 -45.99 -19.58 -14.17
C GLY A 322 -44.49 -19.83 -14.02
N GLN A 323 -43.92 -19.77 -12.82
CA GLN A 323 -42.47 -19.88 -12.58
C GLN A 323 -41.89 -21.28 -12.85
N SER A 324 -42.69 -22.34 -12.81
CA SER A 324 -42.28 -23.68 -13.22
C SER A 324 -42.52 -23.95 -14.72
N SER A 325 -43.14 -23.00 -15.43
CA SER A 325 -43.42 -23.09 -16.86
C SER A 325 -42.32 -22.41 -17.69
N ALA A 326 -41.16 -23.06 -17.79
CA ALA A 326 -40.02 -22.55 -18.56
C ALA A 326 -40.35 -22.41 -20.07
N PRO A 327 -39.71 -21.47 -20.80
CA PRO A 327 -39.95 -21.27 -22.23
C PRO A 327 -39.57 -22.50 -23.07
N GLU A 328 -40.43 -22.89 -24.02
CA GLU A 328 -40.20 -24.05 -24.89
C GLU A 328 -39.18 -23.79 -26.02
N ASN A 329 -38.93 -22.53 -26.38
CA ASN A 329 -38.13 -22.14 -27.55
C ASN A 329 -36.70 -21.67 -27.21
N VAL A 330 -36.07 -22.28 -26.21
CA VAL A 330 -34.67 -21.98 -25.85
C VAL A 330 -33.70 -22.63 -26.85
N VAL A 331 -32.63 -21.92 -27.21
CA VAL A 331 -31.63 -22.37 -28.20
C VAL A 331 -30.26 -22.46 -27.55
N ASN A 332 -29.73 -23.67 -27.38
CA ASN A 332 -28.45 -23.94 -26.71
C ASN A 332 -28.29 -23.20 -25.37
N PRO A 333 -29.23 -23.37 -24.41
CA PRO A 333 -29.15 -22.68 -23.12
C PRO A 333 -27.85 -22.99 -22.37
N THR A 334 -27.22 -21.94 -21.83
CA THR A 334 -25.91 -22.01 -21.15
C THR A 334 -26.00 -21.72 -19.66
N ALA A 335 -26.98 -20.93 -19.22
CA ALA A 335 -27.18 -20.62 -17.80
C ALA A 335 -28.66 -20.49 -17.45
N ILE A 336 -28.99 -20.77 -16.19
CA ILE A 336 -30.30 -20.56 -15.59
C ILE A 336 -30.15 -19.85 -14.26
N ALA A 337 -31.11 -18.99 -13.91
CA ALA A 337 -31.16 -18.32 -12.62
C ALA A 337 -32.61 -18.23 -12.13
N THR A 338 -32.84 -18.48 -10.84
CA THR A 338 -34.19 -18.47 -10.24
C THR A 338 -34.27 -17.50 -9.07
N GLY A 339 -35.17 -16.51 -9.15
CA GLY A 339 -35.60 -15.71 -8.00
C GLY A 339 -36.77 -16.38 -7.27
N ASP A 340 -37.47 -15.71 -6.35
CA ASP A 340 -38.51 -16.36 -5.52
C ASP A 340 -39.65 -16.96 -6.34
N GLU A 341 -40.09 -16.22 -7.36
CA GLU A 341 -41.28 -16.54 -8.17
C GLU A 341 -41.07 -16.24 -9.66
N HIS A 342 -39.81 -16.11 -10.10
CA HIS A 342 -39.43 -15.92 -11.51
C HIS A 342 -38.16 -16.69 -11.85
N GLY A 343 -38.04 -17.11 -13.10
CA GLY A 343 -36.85 -17.76 -13.63
C GLY A 343 -36.33 -17.01 -14.85
N CYS A 344 -35.04 -17.13 -15.11
CA CYS A 344 -34.37 -16.60 -16.30
C CYS A 344 -33.44 -17.66 -16.88
N VAL A 345 -33.28 -17.63 -18.20
CA VAL A 345 -32.37 -18.47 -18.97
C VAL A 345 -31.56 -17.59 -19.90
N LEU A 346 -30.27 -17.90 -20.04
CA LEU A 346 -29.38 -17.35 -21.03
C LEU A 346 -29.16 -18.41 -22.11
N ASP A 347 -29.40 -18.04 -23.36
CA ASP A 347 -29.28 -18.91 -24.53
C ASP A 347 -28.68 -18.12 -25.72
N ASP A 348 -28.58 -18.74 -26.90
CA ASP A 348 -28.01 -18.08 -28.10
C ASP A 348 -28.79 -16.83 -28.55
N ASN A 349 -30.03 -16.65 -28.10
CA ASN A 349 -30.86 -15.47 -28.40
C ASN A 349 -30.78 -14.38 -27.31
N GLY A 350 -30.02 -14.61 -26.24
CA GLY A 350 -29.86 -13.71 -25.11
C GLY A 350 -30.63 -14.16 -23.87
N VAL A 351 -31.13 -13.20 -23.07
CA VAL A 351 -31.80 -13.49 -21.80
C VAL A 351 -33.32 -13.54 -21.99
N SER A 352 -33.93 -14.63 -21.54
CA SER A 352 -35.38 -14.79 -21.45
C SER A 352 -35.80 -15.05 -20.01
N CYS A 353 -36.76 -14.29 -19.48
CA CYS A 353 -37.29 -14.48 -18.13
C CYS A 353 -38.80 -14.78 -18.15
N TRP A 354 -39.28 -15.51 -17.15
CA TRP A 354 -40.67 -15.94 -17.01
C TRP A 354 -41.11 -15.95 -15.53
N GLY A 355 -42.42 -16.10 -15.30
CA GLY A 355 -42.99 -16.10 -13.95
C GLY A 355 -43.53 -14.74 -13.52
N ARG A 356 -43.42 -14.43 -12.22
CA ARG A 356 -43.91 -13.18 -11.63
C ARG A 356 -43.13 -11.98 -12.16
N ASN A 357 -43.86 -10.94 -12.57
CA ASN A 357 -43.28 -9.77 -13.20
C ASN A 357 -43.85 -8.42 -12.68
N GLN A 358 -44.23 -8.37 -11.41
CA GLN A 358 -44.87 -7.16 -10.85
C GLN A 358 -43.93 -5.95 -10.71
N TYR A 359 -42.62 -6.18 -10.72
CA TYR A 359 -41.59 -5.15 -10.62
C TYR A 359 -40.76 -5.04 -11.90
N GLY A 360 -41.14 -5.74 -12.98
CA GLY A 360 -40.35 -5.80 -14.21
C GLY A 360 -39.21 -6.83 -14.18
N GLN A 361 -39.05 -7.63 -13.11
CA GLN A 361 -37.95 -8.60 -12.97
C GLN A 361 -37.96 -9.72 -14.03
N GLY A 362 -39.12 -9.99 -14.63
CA GLY A 362 -39.31 -10.90 -15.74
C GLY A 362 -39.23 -10.24 -17.12
N THR A 363 -38.86 -8.95 -17.20
CA THR A 363 -38.69 -8.20 -18.45
C THR A 363 -37.23 -7.79 -18.62
N PRO A 364 -36.39 -8.64 -19.27
CA PRO A 364 -35.02 -8.27 -19.60
C PRO A 364 -34.95 -6.93 -20.37
N PRO A 365 -34.04 -6.02 -20.00
CA PRO A 365 -33.85 -4.77 -20.73
C PRO A 365 -33.46 -5.01 -22.19
N LEU A 366 -34.02 -4.21 -23.11
CA LEU A 366 -33.64 -4.23 -24.53
C LEU A 366 -32.23 -3.67 -24.78
N THR A 367 -31.60 -3.12 -23.74
CA THR A 367 -30.25 -2.57 -23.78
C THR A 367 -29.17 -3.62 -23.59
N LEU A 368 -29.52 -4.87 -23.26
CA LEU A 368 -28.53 -5.93 -23.09
C LEU A 368 -27.78 -6.21 -24.40
N VAL A 369 -26.45 -6.30 -24.33
CA VAL A 369 -25.58 -6.55 -25.49
C VAL A 369 -24.67 -7.74 -25.21
N ASN A 370 -24.89 -8.86 -25.93
CA ASN A 370 -24.12 -10.10 -25.79
C ASN A 370 -23.94 -10.56 -24.33
N PRO A 371 -25.04 -10.79 -23.59
CA PRO A 371 -24.96 -11.22 -22.19
C PRO A 371 -24.22 -12.56 -22.05
N VAL A 372 -23.32 -12.64 -21.07
CA VAL A 372 -22.47 -13.82 -20.81
C VAL A 372 -22.79 -14.54 -19.49
N SER A 373 -23.49 -13.86 -18.58
CA SER A 373 -23.89 -14.43 -17.28
C SER A 373 -25.21 -13.82 -16.81
N ILE A 374 -25.96 -14.58 -16.03
CA ILE A 374 -27.22 -14.14 -15.40
C ILE A 374 -27.32 -14.65 -13.96
N THR A 375 -27.93 -13.84 -13.10
CA THR A 375 -28.26 -14.19 -11.72
C THR A 375 -29.62 -13.58 -11.35
N ALA A 376 -30.35 -14.21 -10.45
CA ALA A 376 -31.65 -13.74 -10.00
C ALA A 376 -31.67 -13.70 -8.47
N GLY A 377 -31.97 -12.53 -7.94
CA GLY A 377 -32.27 -12.34 -6.53
C GLY A 377 -33.77 -12.55 -6.26
N ARG A 378 -34.23 -12.17 -5.07
CA ARG A 378 -35.62 -12.41 -4.66
C ARG A 378 -36.64 -11.85 -5.65
N TYR A 379 -36.48 -10.59 -6.04
CA TYR A 379 -37.40 -9.87 -6.93
C TYR A 379 -36.67 -8.97 -7.94
N HIS A 380 -35.41 -9.24 -8.22
CA HIS A 380 -34.59 -8.56 -9.23
C HIS A 380 -33.70 -9.58 -9.94
N THR A 381 -33.21 -9.19 -11.10
CA THR A 381 -32.33 -10.00 -11.95
C THR A 381 -31.16 -9.14 -12.40
N CYS A 382 -29.99 -9.73 -12.52
CA CYS A 382 -28.80 -9.08 -13.06
C CYS A 382 -28.16 -9.94 -14.13
N ALA A 383 -27.46 -9.29 -15.06
CA ALA A 383 -26.65 -9.93 -16.08
C ALA A 383 -25.30 -9.22 -16.20
N ILE A 384 -24.29 -9.94 -16.68
CA ILE A 384 -23.06 -9.34 -17.21
C ILE A 384 -23.14 -9.40 -18.73
N ASP A 385 -22.86 -8.28 -19.38
CA ASP A 385 -22.89 -8.11 -20.83
C ASP A 385 -21.71 -7.22 -21.29
N ASP A 386 -21.61 -6.90 -22.57
CA ASP A 386 -20.50 -6.10 -23.12
C ASP A 386 -20.40 -4.68 -22.52
N SER A 387 -21.45 -4.19 -21.84
CA SER A 387 -21.50 -2.89 -21.17
C SER A 387 -21.19 -2.94 -19.67
N GLY A 388 -21.05 -4.14 -19.10
CA GLY A 388 -20.80 -4.35 -17.67
C GLY A 388 -21.93 -5.10 -16.98
N VAL A 389 -22.24 -4.71 -15.73
CA VAL A 389 -23.35 -5.30 -14.97
C VAL A 389 -24.64 -4.52 -15.25
N VAL A 390 -25.71 -5.23 -15.62
CA VAL A 390 -27.05 -4.64 -15.82
C VAL A 390 -28.04 -5.36 -14.92
N CYS A 391 -28.70 -4.63 -14.04
CA CYS A 391 -29.72 -5.17 -13.13
C CYS A 391 -31.10 -4.53 -13.39
N TRP A 392 -32.17 -5.29 -13.15
CA TRP A 392 -33.55 -4.83 -13.31
C TRP A 392 -34.51 -5.52 -12.34
N GLY A 393 -35.66 -4.89 -12.09
CA GLY A 393 -36.70 -5.42 -11.20
C GLY A 393 -36.95 -4.51 -9.99
N ARG A 394 -37.14 -5.11 -8.81
CA ARG A 394 -37.40 -4.35 -7.59
C ARG A 394 -36.14 -3.62 -7.12
N ASP A 395 -36.31 -2.36 -6.71
CA ASP A 395 -35.17 -1.48 -6.39
C ASP A 395 -35.29 -0.70 -5.06
N GLN A 396 -36.07 -1.19 -4.10
CA GLN A 396 -36.34 -0.41 -2.88
C GLN A 396 -35.11 -0.09 -2.02
N TYR A 397 -33.98 -0.78 -2.24
CA TYR A 397 -32.72 -0.59 -1.54
C TYR A 397 -31.58 -0.24 -2.50
N GLY A 398 -31.87 0.09 -3.77
CA GLY A 398 -30.86 0.32 -4.81
C GLY A 398 -30.21 -0.96 -5.36
N GLN A 399 -30.73 -2.14 -5.03
CA GLN A 399 -30.11 -3.43 -5.41
C GLN A 399 -30.10 -3.72 -6.91
N SER A 400 -30.87 -2.98 -7.70
CA SER A 400 -30.88 -3.06 -9.16
C SER A 400 -30.14 -1.90 -9.83
N ILE A 401 -29.42 -1.09 -9.04
CA ILE A 401 -28.54 -0.02 -9.53
C ILE A 401 -27.10 -0.44 -9.26
N PRO A 402 -26.39 -1.00 -10.26
CA PRO A 402 -24.97 -1.31 -10.14
C PRO A 402 -24.13 -0.05 -9.86
N PRO A 403 -23.02 -0.17 -9.10
CA PRO A 403 -22.02 0.89 -8.98
C PRO A 403 -21.50 1.33 -10.35
N VAL A 404 -21.19 2.62 -10.49
CA VAL A 404 -20.79 3.23 -11.77
C VAL A 404 -19.32 2.95 -12.14
N ASP A 405 -18.55 2.48 -11.17
CA ASP A 405 -17.11 2.29 -11.14
C ASP A 405 -16.69 0.81 -11.26
N LEU A 406 -17.63 -0.07 -11.65
CA LEU A 406 -17.28 -1.47 -11.91
C LEU A 406 -16.36 -1.59 -13.13
N SER A 407 -15.17 -2.16 -12.94
CA SER A 407 -14.14 -2.30 -13.98
C SER A 407 -13.96 -3.75 -14.40
N ASN A 408 -14.34 -4.10 -15.63
CA ASN A 408 -14.28 -5.47 -16.17
C ASN A 408 -14.92 -6.52 -15.24
N PRO A 409 -16.24 -6.44 -14.97
CA PRO A 409 -16.91 -7.37 -14.07
C PRO A 409 -16.77 -8.82 -14.52
N ILE A 410 -16.26 -9.66 -13.62
CA ILE A 410 -15.94 -11.08 -13.83
C ILE A 410 -17.15 -11.95 -13.46
N THR A 411 -17.80 -11.67 -12.33
CA THR A 411 -18.99 -12.40 -11.87
C THR A 411 -19.93 -11.51 -11.07
N VAL A 412 -21.22 -11.85 -11.08
CA VAL A 412 -22.27 -11.17 -10.32
C VAL A 412 -23.17 -12.19 -9.63
N SER A 413 -23.55 -11.89 -8.39
CA SER A 413 -24.43 -12.74 -7.57
C SER A 413 -25.50 -11.88 -6.91
N ALA A 414 -26.77 -12.16 -7.22
CA ALA A 414 -27.93 -11.45 -6.68
C ALA A 414 -28.58 -12.23 -5.52
N GLY A 415 -28.64 -11.61 -4.34
CA GLY A 415 -29.20 -12.19 -3.13
C GLY A 415 -30.65 -11.77 -2.92
N GLY A 416 -31.07 -11.69 -1.65
CA GLY A 416 -32.45 -11.31 -1.33
C GLY A 416 -32.80 -9.89 -1.79
N TYR A 417 -32.05 -8.91 -1.31
CA TYR A 417 -32.24 -7.49 -1.61
C TYR A 417 -30.90 -6.75 -1.75
N HIS A 418 -29.84 -7.50 -2.06
CA HIS A 418 -28.51 -6.98 -2.31
C HIS A 418 -27.88 -7.77 -3.46
N THR A 419 -26.84 -7.20 -4.04
CA THR A 419 -26.11 -7.77 -5.17
C THR A 419 -24.63 -7.57 -4.91
N CYS A 420 -23.80 -8.53 -5.31
CA CYS A 420 -22.36 -8.41 -5.28
C CYS A 420 -21.78 -8.73 -6.66
N ALA A 421 -20.80 -7.96 -7.11
CA ALA A 421 -20.01 -8.22 -8.30
C ALA A 421 -18.53 -8.28 -7.94
N LEU A 422 -17.81 -9.20 -8.56
CA LEU A 422 -16.36 -9.23 -8.56
C LEU A 422 -15.89 -8.64 -9.89
N ASP A 423 -14.97 -7.70 -9.83
CA ASP A 423 -14.39 -7.01 -10.97
C ASP A 423 -12.86 -6.93 -10.81
N ASP A 424 -12.14 -6.24 -11.69
CA ASP A 424 -10.68 -6.10 -11.61
C ASP A 424 -10.21 -5.42 -10.31
N ASN A 425 -11.12 -4.68 -9.67
CA ASN A 425 -10.88 -3.88 -8.49
C ASN A 425 -11.21 -4.62 -7.18
N GLY A 426 -11.89 -5.76 -7.25
CA GLY A 426 -12.23 -6.60 -6.11
C GLY A 426 -13.74 -6.82 -5.96
N LEU A 427 -14.16 -7.13 -4.74
CA LEU A 427 -15.57 -7.45 -4.47
C LEU A 427 -16.38 -6.20 -4.10
N ASN A 428 -17.35 -5.87 -4.93
CA ASN A 428 -18.26 -4.75 -4.75
C ASN A 428 -19.68 -5.25 -4.42
N CYS A 429 -20.23 -4.89 -3.26
CA CYS A 429 -21.58 -5.28 -2.84
C CYS A 429 -22.47 -4.06 -2.55
N TRP A 430 -23.72 -4.08 -3.01
CA TRP A 430 -24.67 -2.98 -2.84
C TRP A 430 -26.10 -3.47 -2.59
N GLY A 431 -26.95 -2.59 -2.07
CA GLY A 431 -28.35 -2.90 -1.73
C GLY A 431 -28.62 -2.88 -0.22
N ARG A 432 -29.52 -3.76 0.25
CA ARG A 432 -29.88 -3.86 1.67
C ARG A 432 -28.70 -4.32 2.52
N ASN A 433 -28.43 -3.60 3.62
CA ASN A 433 -27.26 -3.85 4.48
C ASN A 433 -27.58 -3.96 6.00
N GLU A 434 -28.82 -4.26 6.38
CA GLU A 434 -29.22 -4.31 7.80
C GLU A 434 -28.48 -5.39 8.63
N SER A 435 -27.82 -6.35 7.98
CA SER A 435 -27.04 -7.42 8.60
C SER A 435 -25.54 -7.31 8.32
N GLY A 436 -25.07 -6.22 7.69
CA GLY A 436 -23.68 -6.09 7.25
C GLY A 436 -23.34 -6.86 5.97
N GLN A 437 -24.33 -7.42 5.26
CA GLN A 437 -24.13 -8.32 4.13
C GLN A 437 -23.51 -7.67 2.88
N THR A 438 -23.49 -6.34 2.80
CA THR A 438 -22.80 -5.60 1.72
C THR A 438 -21.42 -5.10 2.13
N ILE A 439 -20.92 -5.45 3.32
CA ILE A 439 -19.61 -5.02 3.82
C ILE A 439 -18.70 -6.25 3.89
N PRO A 440 -17.86 -6.50 2.86
CA PRO A 440 -16.89 -7.59 2.90
C PRO A 440 -15.89 -7.38 4.06
N PRO A 441 -15.47 -8.46 4.74
CA PRO A 441 -14.36 -8.40 5.70
C PRO A 441 -13.06 -7.93 5.03
N SER A 442 -12.14 -7.38 5.83
CA SER A 442 -10.83 -6.89 5.36
C SER A 442 -10.03 -7.93 4.58
N SER A 443 -10.13 -9.21 4.96
CA SER A 443 -9.49 -10.34 4.26
C SER A 443 -10.02 -10.60 2.84
N VAL A 444 -11.16 -10.00 2.47
CA VAL A 444 -11.84 -10.17 1.18
C VAL A 444 -11.75 -8.91 0.31
N LYS A 445 -11.30 -7.77 0.86
CA LYS A 445 -11.14 -6.52 0.11
C LYS A 445 -9.78 -6.46 -0.59
N SER A 446 -9.75 -5.89 -1.79
CA SER A 446 -8.55 -5.24 -2.32
C SER A 446 -8.27 -3.98 -1.48
N PRO A 447 -7.01 -3.64 -1.19
CA PRO A 447 -6.70 -2.50 -0.34
C PRO A 447 -7.17 -1.20 -0.99
N THR A 448 -8.05 -0.49 -0.28
CA THR A 448 -8.24 0.95 -0.47
C THR A 448 -6.95 1.63 0.00
N VAL A 449 -6.34 2.51 -0.80
CA VAL A 449 -5.14 3.24 -0.38
C VAL A 449 -5.37 4.75 -0.48
N MET A 450 -5.03 5.42 0.62
CA MET A 450 -4.74 6.85 0.74
C MET A 450 -5.92 7.83 0.75
N ALA A 451 -6.54 8.02 1.92
CA ALA A 451 -7.34 9.20 2.21
C ALA A 451 -6.43 10.41 2.52
N LEU A 452 -6.41 11.42 1.67
CA LEU A 452 -5.69 12.68 1.90
C LEU A 452 -6.67 13.82 2.04
N GLY A 453 -6.52 14.60 3.10
CA GLY A 453 -7.42 15.70 3.43
C GLY A 453 -6.76 17.03 3.10
N GLY A 454 -7.42 17.80 2.23
CA GLY A 454 -7.24 19.24 2.09
C GLY A 454 -8.37 19.99 2.80
N PHE A 455 -8.21 21.29 3.07
CA PHE A 455 -9.06 22.11 3.97
C PHE A 455 -10.58 21.88 3.88
N GLN A 456 -11.10 21.63 2.67
CA GLN A 456 -12.52 21.39 2.40
C GLN A 456 -12.80 20.07 1.71
N ASN A 457 -11.77 19.29 1.36
CA ASN A 457 -11.89 18.14 0.47
C ASN A 457 -11.06 16.97 0.96
N THR A 458 -11.52 15.76 0.66
CA THR A 458 -10.76 14.54 0.87
C THR A 458 -10.74 13.80 -0.45
N CYS A 459 -9.60 13.20 -0.79
CA CYS A 459 -9.49 12.29 -1.91
C CYS A 459 -9.01 10.93 -1.44
N VAL A 460 -9.49 9.87 -2.07
CA VAL A 460 -9.06 8.49 -1.85
C VAL A 460 -8.76 7.80 -3.17
N VAL A 461 -7.69 7.01 -3.23
CA VAL A 461 -7.54 6.03 -4.30
C VAL A 461 -8.27 4.77 -3.87
N GLN A 462 -9.41 4.54 -4.51
CA GLN A 462 -10.20 3.34 -4.32
C GLN A 462 -10.17 2.60 -5.64
N SER A 463 -9.71 1.35 -5.64
CA SER A 463 -9.97 0.49 -6.79
C SER A 463 -9.37 1.04 -8.10
N GLY A 464 -8.15 1.59 -8.04
CA GLY A 464 -7.50 2.18 -9.22
C GLY A 464 -8.08 3.52 -9.71
N ASP A 465 -9.10 4.05 -9.02
CA ASP A 465 -9.70 5.35 -9.32
C ASP A 465 -9.46 6.34 -8.18
N LEU A 466 -9.33 7.62 -8.53
CA LEU A 466 -9.27 8.70 -7.57
C LEU A 466 -10.67 9.27 -7.33
N VAL A 467 -11.19 9.11 -6.12
CA VAL A 467 -12.47 9.69 -5.71
C VAL A 467 -12.21 10.85 -4.76
N CYS A 468 -12.66 12.05 -5.12
CA CYS A 468 -12.59 13.23 -4.27
C CYS A 468 -13.99 13.71 -3.87
N TRP A 469 -14.14 14.18 -2.64
CA TRP A 469 -15.37 14.81 -2.16
C TRP A 469 -15.04 16.00 -1.26
N GLY A 470 -15.99 16.91 -1.08
CA GLY A 470 -15.79 18.11 -0.26
C GLY A 470 -16.55 19.33 -0.74
N THR A 471 -16.33 20.47 -0.08
CA THR A 471 -17.08 21.70 -0.34
C THR A 471 -16.46 22.59 -1.42
N ASN A 472 -15.17 22.41 -1.77
CA ASN A 472 -14.59 23.06 -2.93
C ASN A 472 -14.79 22.19 -4.17
N GLU A 473 -15.76 22.57 -5.01
CA GLU A 473 -16.15 21.82 -6.21
C GLU A 473 -14.99 21.63 -7.20
N LEU A 474 -14.04 22.58 -7.27
CA LEU A 474 -12.90 22.49 -8.17
C LEU A 474 -11.89 21.41 -7.77
N VAL A 475 -11.82 21.06 -6.48
CA VAL A 475 -10.93 20.00 -5.98
C VAL A 475 -11.67 18.65 -5.92
N ALA A 476 -12.98 18.68 -5.67
CA ALA A 476 -13.83 17.48 -5.61
C ALA A 476 -14.00 16.76 -6.96
N MET A 477 -13.62 17.39 -8.07
CA MET A 477 -13.73 16.82 -9.41
C MET A 477 -12.34 16.50 -9.98
N PRO A 478 -11.81 15.29 -9.75
CA PRO A 478 -10.54 14.88 -10.35
C PRO A 478 -10.66 14.76 -11.87
N PRO A 479 -9.56 14.96 -12.63
CA PRO A 479 -9.56 14.78 -14.08
C PRO A 479 -9.96 13.36 -14.50
N GLU A 480 -10.81 13.24 -15.53
CA GLU A 480 -11.31 11.94 -16.04
C GLU A 480 -10.22 11.14 -16.78
N ASP A 481 -9.09 11.75 -17.11
CA ASP A 481 -7.99 11.14 -17.86
C ASP A 481 -6.88 10.55 -16.97
N LEU A 482 -7.07 10.52 -15.64
CA LEU A 482 -6.18 9.82 -14.72
C LEU A 482 -6.24 8.30 -14.96
N ILE A 483 -5.08 7.65 -15.06
CA ILE A 483 -4.96 6.20 -15.29
C ILE A 483 -4.17 5.55 -14.14
N ASN A 484 -4.86 4.84 -13.25
CA ASN A 484 -4.28 4.18 -12.07
C ASN A 484 -3.45 5.16 -11.20
N PRO A 485 -4.09 6.16 -10.58
CA PRO A 485 -3.39 7.07 -9.68
C PRO A 485 -2.82 6.30 -8.49
N SER A 486 -1.55 6.56 -8.18
CA SER A 486 -0.78 5.82 -7.16
C SER A 486 -0.23 6.71 -6.05
N VAL A 487 -0.07 8.01 -6.32
CA VAL A 487 0.38 9.01 -5.35
C VAL A 487 -0.57 10.20 -5.46
N VAL A 488 -1.04 10.72 -4.34
CA VAL A 488 -1.94 11.88 -4.32
C VAL A 488 -1.38 12.91 -3.35
N GLY A 489 -1.70 14.18 -3.54
CA GLY A 489 -1.48 15.26 -2.59
C GLY A 489 -2.65 16.24 -2.68
N VAL A 490 -3.35 16.45 -1.56
CA VAL A 490 -4.56 17.28 -1.52
C VAL A 490 -4.30 18.52 -0.69
N GLY A 491 -4.36 19.68 -1.32
CA GLY A 491 -4.14 20.99 -0.71
C GLY A 491 -5.46 21.73 -0.43
N PHE A 492 -5.37 23.02 -0.12
CA PHE A 492 -6.56 23.80 0.24
C PHE A 492 -7.46 24.12 -0.96
N TYR A 493 -6.82 24.45 -2.08
CA TYR A 493 -7.52 24.94 -3.27
C TYR A 493 -7.22 24.12 -4.52
N HIS A 494 -6.30 23.17 -4.42
CA HIS A 494 -5.87 22.31 -5.51
C HIS A 494 -5.47 20.94 -4.99
N ALA A 495 -5.43 19.96 -5.87
CA ALA A 495 -4.91 18.64 -5.61
C ALA A 495 -4.06 18.19 -6.80
N CYS A 496 -3.19 17.22 -6.54
CA CYS A 496 -2.30 16.66 -7.52
C CYS A 496 -2.25 15.15 -7.33
N ALA A 497 -2.14 14.41 -8.43
CA ALA A 497 -1.99 12.97 -8.42
C ALA A 497 -0.92 12.55 -9.44
N ARG A 498 -0.14 11.52 -9.10
CA ARG A 498 0.68 10.78 -10.04
C ARG A 498 -0.08 9.55 -10.49
N ASP A 499 -0.17 9.37 -11.80
CA ASP A 499 -0.75 8.22 -12.47
C ASP A 499 0.28 7.62 -13.45
N ASN A 500 -0.14 6.71 -14.33
CA ASN A 500 0.75 6.11 -15.34
C ASN A 500 1.27 7.09 -16.41
N ASN A 501 0.69 8.29 -16.51
CA ASN A 501 1.05 9.32 -17.49
C ASN A 501 1.90 10.45 -16.89
N GLY A 502 2.11 10.44 -15.58
CA GLY A 502 2.91 11.42 -14.85
C GLY A 502 2.11 12.12 -13.76
N VAL A 503 2.48 13.36 -13.43
CA VAL A 503 1.79 14.16 -12.41
C VAL A 503 0.79 15.09 -13.07
N THR A 504 -0.45 15.06 -12.59
CA THR A 504 -1.53 15.97 -12.99
C THR A 504 -2.05 16.70 -11.76
N CYS A 505 -2.20 18.02 -11.86
CA CYS A 505 -2.77 18.86 -10.82
C CYS A 505 -4.03 19.57 -11.31
N TRP A 506 -5.02 19.73 -10.43
CA TRP A 506 -6.30 20.37 -10.72
C TRP A 506 -6.77 21.21 -9.53
N GLY A 507 -7.74 22.10 -9.77
CA GLY A 507 -8.25 23.06 -8.81
C GLY A 507 -7.94 24.51 -9.19
N ASP A 508 -7.80 25.37 -8.18
CA ASP A 508 -7.47 26.79 -8.38
C ASP A 508 -6.01 26.95 -8.84
N ASP A 509 -5.77 27.74 -9.88
CA ASP A 509 -4.43 28.00 -10.43
C ASP A 509 -3.83 29.36 -10.02
N GLY A 510 -4.39 30.03 -9.00
CA GLY A 510 -3.78 31.23 -8.46
C GLY A 510 -2.31 30.99 -8.05
N GLY A 511 -1.37 31.64 -8.74
CA GLY A 511 0.06 31.51 -8.52
C GLY A 511 0.70 30.29 -9.19
N ASP A 512 0.15 29.76 -10.29
CA ASP A 512 0.72 28.67 -11.10
C ASP A 512 0.89 27.34 -10.32
N LYS A 513 0.04 27.08 -9.31
CA LYS A 513 0.15 25.92 -8.42
C LYS A 513 -0.35 24.60 -9.01
N ILE A 514 -1.10 24.64 -10.11
CA ILE A 514 -1.42 23.43 -10.88
C ILE A 514 -0.52 23.25 -12.11
N VAL A 515 0.41 24.17 -12.36
CA VAL A 515 1.36 24.09 -13.48
C VAL A 515 2.51 23.15 -13.10
N VAL A 516 2.38 21.89 -13.48
CA VAL A 516 3.36 20.84 -13.18
C VAL A 516 4.70 21.11 -13.90
N PRO A 517 5.84 21.12 -13.17
CA PRO A 517 7.15 21.30 -13.79
C PRO A 517 7.52 20.15 -14.74
N ALA A 518 8.06 20.47 -15.92
CA ALA A 518 8.48 19.46 -16.91
C ALA A 518 9.72 18.63 -16.51
N VAL A 519 10.32 18.90 -15.34
CA VAL A 519 11.59 18.33 -14.88
C VAL A 519 11.42 17.19 -13.87
N LEU A 520 10.18 16.88 -13.47
CA LEU A 520 9.89 15.82 -12.51
C LEU A 520 10.33 14.46 -13.05
N GLY A 521 10.91 13.65 -12.17
CA GLY A 521 11.17 12.24 -12.36
C GLY A 521 10.00 11.35 -11.96
N GLU A 522 10.31 10.15 -11.50
CA GLU A 522 9.36 9.21 -10.92
C GLU A 522 8.99 9.67 -9.50
N VAL A 523 7.87 10.39 -9.41
CA VAL A 523 7.41 10.98 -8.15
C VAL A 523 6.93 9.91 -7.17
N THR A 524 7.50 9.88 -5.97
CA THR A 524 7.15 8.92 -4.90
C THR A 524 6.26 9.55 -3.83
N LYS A 525 6.31 10.87 -3.64
CA LYS A 525 5.44 11.61 -2.73
C LYS A 525 4.99 12.95 -3.31
N ILE A 526 3.74 13.33 -3.05
CA ILE A 526 3.20 14.65 -3.37
C ILE A 526 2.56 15.22 -2.10
N THR A 527 2.90 16.44 -1.76
CA THR A 527 2.22 17.21 -0.72
C THR A 527 1.77 18.54 -1.28
N ALA A 528 0.50 18.87 -1.07
CA ALA A 528 -0.09 20.11 -1.54
C ALA A 528 -0.50 20.96 -0.33
N GLY A 529 0.00 22.19 -0.30
CA GLY A 529 -0.30 23.16 0.74
C GLY A 529 -1.48 24.06 0.40
N MET A 530 -1.46 25.26 0.97
CA MET A 530 -2.47 26.28 0.63
C MET A 530 -2.21 26.96 -0.71
N TYR A 531 -0.94 27.20 -1.04
CA TYR A 531 -0.55 28.03 -2.19
C TYR A 531 0.53 27.41 -3.08
N HIS A 532 1.09 26.27 -2.69
CA HIS A 532 2.15 25.59 -3.44
C HIS A 532 2.07 24.08 -3.24
N THR A 533 2.73 23.36 -4.14
CA THR A 533 2.86 21.91 -4.14
C THR A 533 4.33 21.57 -4.10
N CYS A 534 4.69 20.50 -3.40
CA CYS A 534 6.00 19.89 -3.54
C CYS A 534 5.86 18.41 -3.86
N ALA A 535 6.75 17.92 -4.70
CA ALA A 535 6.90 16.51 -5.02
C ALA A 535 8.31 16.05 -4.66
N LEU A 536 8.41 14.80 -4.26
CA LEU A 536 9.67 14.08 -4.07
C LEU A 536 9.80 13.05 -5.20
N ASP A 537 10.92 13.08 -5.90
CA ASP A 537 11.30 12.11 -6.94
C ASP A 537 12.73 11.60 -6.70
N GLU A 538 13.26 10.77 -7.60
CA GLU A 538 14.62 10.22 -7.50
C GLU A 538 15.74 11.27 -7.53
N LYS A 539 15.44 12.51 -7.93
CA LYS A 539 16.39 13.63 -8.01
C LYS A 539 16.31 14.53 -6.77
N GLY A 540 15.26 14.37 -5.95
CA GLY A 540 15.04 15.11 -4.72
C GLY A 540 13.69 15.83 -4.71
N MET A 541 13.61 16.91 -3.92
CA MET A 541 12.38 17.66 -3.73
C MET A 541 12.27 18.81 -4.74
N THR A 542 11.12 18.91 -5.40
CA THR A 542 10.77 20.03 -6.29
C THR A 542 9.48 20.68 -5.82
N CYS A 543 9.47 22.00 -5.64
CA CYS A 543 8.29 22.77 -5.26
C CYS A 543 7.89 23.77 -6.35
N TRP A 544 6.59 23.97 -6.54
CA TRP A 544 6.04 24.94 -7.50
C TRP A 544 4.74 25.58 -6.98
N GLY A 545 4.36 26.70 -7.57
CA GLY A 545 3.19 27.48 -7.20
C GLY A 545 3.55 28.91 -6.78
N TYR A 546 2.80 29.46 -5.82
CA TYR A 546 3.01 30.84 -5.40
C TYR A 546 4.23 30.94 -4.50
N ASP A 547 5.20 31.79 -4.83
CA ASP A 547 6.41 31.96 -4.02
C ASP A 547 6.42 33.29 -3.25
N SER A 548 6.00 33.22 -1.98
CA SER A 548 6.16 34.31 -1.03
C SER A 548 7.06 33.83 0.09
N PHE A 549 8.03 34.66 0.50
CA PHE A 549 9.00 34.33 1.55
C PHE A 549 9.95 33.17 1.21
N GLY A 550 10.14 32.86 -0.09
CA GLY A 550 11.10 31.84 -0.56
C GLY A 550 10.68 30.42 -0.21
N LYS A 551 9.38 30.13 -0.11
CA LYS A 551 8.88 28.79 0.26
C LYS A 551 9.03 27.75 -0.85
N LEU A 552 9.33 28.19 -2.08
CA LEU A 552 9.74 27.32 -3.18
C LEU A 552 11.26 27.11 -3.27
N ASP A 553 12.05 27.89 -2.53
CA ASP A 553 13.53 27.82 -2.56
C ASP A 553 14.01 26.61 -1.75
N VAL A 554 13.90 25.43 -2.36
CA VAL A 554 14.31 24.16 -1.74
C VAL A 554 15.79 24.26 -1.34
N PRO A 555 16.13 24.13 -0.05
CA PRO A 555 17.52 24.16 0.41
C PRO A 555 18.26 22.91 -0.08
N VAL A 556 19.58 22.86 0.12
CA VAL A 556 20.34 21.65 -0.21
C VAL A 556 20.00 20.57 0.81
N LEU A 557 19.20 19.59 0.38
CA LEU A 557 18.78 18.43 1.15
C LEU A 557 19.72 17.23 0.90
N SER A 558 19.84 16.36 1.89
CA SER A 558 20.68 15.16 1.87
C SER A 558 19.82 13.91 1.89
N SER A 559 19.44 13.40 0.71
CA SER A 559 18.51 12.26 0.56
C SER A 559 17.19 12.47 1.33
N PRO A 560 16.32 13.40 0.88
CA PRO A 560 15.05 13.64 1.54
C PRO A 560 14.16 12.39 1.52
N ILE A 561 13.67 11.99 2.70
CA ILE A 561 12.85 10.79 2.91
C ILE A 561 11.37 11.14 3.14
N ASP A 562 11.07 12.34 3.64
CA ASP A 562 9.70 12.81 3.83
C ASP A 562 9.58 14.30 3.56
N ILE A 563 8.40 14.73 3.11
CA ILE A 563 8.13 16.13 2.80
C ILE A 563 6.77 16.53 3.35
N SER A 564 6.69 17.75 3.86
CA SER A 564 5.45 18.30 4.39
C SER A 564 5.33 19.77 4.04
N VAL A 565 4.14 20.16 3.59
CA VAL A 565 3.89 21.51 3.11
C VAL A 565 2.75 22.15 3.88
N GLY A 566 3.07 23.23 4.59
CA GLY A 566 2.10 24.09 5.25
C GLY A 566 1.56 25.18 4.35
N ALA A 567 0.87 26.17 4.94
CA ALA A 567 0.28 27.27 4.17
C ALA A 567 1.32 28.28 3.63
N GLY A 568 2.36 28.54 4.42
CA GLY A 568 3.37 29.56 4.11
C GLY A 568 4.81 29.06 4.15
N HIS A 569 5.02 27.78 4.47
CA HIS A 569 6.33 27.19 4.65
C HIS A 569 6.34 25.75 4.12
N SER A 570 7.54 25.23 3.88
CA SER A 570 7.81 23.87 3.46
C SER A 570 8.78 23.25 4.44
N CYS A 571 8.64 21.96 4.69
CA CYS A 571 9.57 21.17 5.49
C CYS A 571 9.93 19.89 4.76
N ALA A 572 11.16 19.43 4.97
CA ALA A 572 11.64 18.14 4.55
C ALA A 572 12.34 17.46 5.72
N LEU A 573 12.20 16.15 5.78
CA LEU A 573 12.99 15.26 6.62
C LEU A 573 14.00 14.58 5.70
N ASP A 574 15.28 14.73 6.01
CA ASP A 574 16.39 14.12 5.29
C ASP A 574 17.33 13.41 6.26
N ASN A 575 18.43 12.83 5.77
CA ASN A 575 19.37 12.06 6.59
C ASN A 575 20.09 12.90 7.67
N LYS A 576 19.94 14.22 7.66
CA LYS A 576 20.48 15.14 8.68
C LYS A 576 19.43 15.65 9.66
N GLY A 577 18.16 15.32 9.43
CA GLY A 577 17.02 15.70 10.28
C GLY A 577 16.01 16.57 9.55
N VAL A 578 15.32 17.44 10.29
CA VAL A 578 14.26 18.29 9.75
C VAL A 578 14.84 19.63 9.27
N ALA A 579 14.52 20.01 8.04
CA ALA A 579 14.76 21.34 7.50
C ALA A 579 13.42 21.98 7.13
N CYS A 580 13.17 23.20 7.62
CA CYS A 580 11.98 23.99 7.30
C CYS A 580 12.39 25.37 6.77
N TRP A 581 11.66 25.88 5.77
CA TRP A 581 11.92 27.17 5.14
C TRP A 581 10.64 27.84 4.65
N GLY A 582 10.70 29.15 4.39
CA GLY A 582 9.55 29.97 3.99
C GLY A 582 9.19 31.02 5.04
N LEU A 583 7.88 31.23 5.25
CA LEU A 583 7.37 32.21 6.21
C LEU A 583 7.62 31.79 7.66
N ASP A 584 8.25 32.67 8.45
CA ASP A 584 8.65 32.39 9.85
C ASP A 584 8.11 33.38 10.90
N GLU A 585 6.99 34.08 10.65
CA GLU A 585 6.48 35.10 11.58
C GLU A 585 6.18 34.58 13.00
N ASP A 586 5.82 33.30 13.12
CA ASP A 586 5.51 32.64 14.40
C ASP A 586 6.61 31.67 14.86
N GLY A 587 7.77 31.67 14.20
CA GLY A 587 8.82 30.68 14.44
C GLY A 587 8.52 29.28 13.88
N ARG A 588 7.58 29.14 12.94
CA ARG A 588 7.15 27.84 12.38
C ARG A 588 8.21 27.10 11.55
N THR A 589 9.25 27.82 11.10
CA THR A 589 10.42 27.22 10.44
C THR A 589 11.63 27.11 11.37
N SER A 590 11.53 27.63 12.60
CA SER A 590 12.58 27.52 13.62
C SER A 590 12.60 26.12 14.24
N VAL A 591 13.27 25.18 13.55
CA VAL A 591 13.40 23.78 13.97
C VAL A 591 14.07 23.69 15.36
N PRO A 592 13.51 22.94 16.32
CA PRO A 592 14.13 22.73 17.64
C PRO A 592 15.50 22.05 17.55
N GLU A 593 16.47 22.51 18.35
CA GLU A 593 17.84 21.97 18.37
C GLU A 593 17.92 20.58 19.03
N ASP A 594 16.89 20.16 19.77
CA ASP A 594 16.83 18.94 20.57
C ASP A 594 16.00 17.82 19.94
N LEU A 595 15.65 17.92 18.64
CA LEU A 595 15.07 16.80 17.90
C LEU A 595 16.07 15.64 17.80
N SER A 596 15.65 14.44 18.18
CA SER A 596 16.48 13.22 18.13
C SER A 596 15.88 12.20 17.16
N ASN A 597 16.60 11.88 16.07
CA ASN A 597 16.18 10.92 15.04
C ASN A 597 14.71 11.07 14.60
N PRO A 598 14.34 12.24 14.03
CA PRO A 598 12.97 12.48 13.60
C PRO A 598 12.54 11.46 12.52
N ILE A 599 11.35 10.88 12.67
CA ILE A 599 10.80 9.85 11.78
C ILE A 599 9.58 10.32 10.96
N ALA A 600 8.97 11.45 11.34
CA ALA A 600 7.82 12.02 10.63
C ALA A 600 7.76 13.53 10.84
N ILE A 601 7.23 14.25 9.85
CA ILE A 601 7.03 15.71 9.91
C ILE A 601 5.63 16.10 9.40
N ALA A 602 5.07 17.14 10.01
CA ALA A 602 3.79 17.70 9.58
C ALA A 602 3.80 19.24 9.69
N GLY A 603 3.66 19.90 8.54
CA GLY A 603 3.52 21.35 8.42
C GLY A 603 2.06 21.78 8.43
N GLY A 604 1.64 22.49 9.47
CA GLY A 604 0.31 23.09 9.57
C GLY A 604 0.23 24.48 8.91
N HIS A 605 -0.80 25.25 9.25
CA HIS A 605 -0.88 26.62 8.74
C HIS A 605 0.12 27.54 9.45
N TYR A 606 0.16 27.53 10.79
CA TYR A 606 0.98 28.43 11.62
C TYR A 606 2.02 27.73 12.50
N HIS A 607 2.08 26.40 12.44
CA HIS A 607 2.94 25.57 13.28
C HIS A 607 3.44 24.36 12.49
N THR A 608 4.44 23.70 13.05
CA THR A 608 5.05 22.50 12.50
C THR A 608 5.21 21.50 13.64
N CYS A 609 5.06 20.23 13.34
CA CYS A 609 5.31 19.15 14.29
C CYS A 609 6.22 18.09 13.69
N ALA A 610 6.94 17.39 14.55
CA ALA A 610 7.71 16.21 14.21
C ALA A 610 7.49 15.10 15.24
N ILE A 611 7.67 13.86 14.80
CA ILE A 611 7.84 12.70 15.69
C ILE A 611 9.33 12.37 15.73
N ASP A 612 9.87 12.22 16.93
CA ASP A 612 11.26 11.90 17.21
C ASP A 612 11.34 10.83 18.32
N ASP A 613 12.55 10.43 18.74
CA ASP A 613 12.75 9.41 19.79
C ASP A 613 12.11 9.78 21.14
N ASN A 614 11.82 11.07 21.37
CA ASN A 614 11.23 11.58 22.60
C ASN A 614 9.71 11.74 22.50
N GLY A 615 9.11 11.44 21.35
CA GLY A 615 7.68 11.52 21.09
C GLY A 615 7.33 12.59 20.06
N VAL A 616 6.26 13.36 20.32
CA VAL A 616 5.84 14.45 19.43
C VAL A 616 6.36 15.78 19.94
N GLN A 617 6.97 16.56 19.06
CA GLN A 617 7.36 17.95 19.31
C GLN A 617 6.68 18.86 18.29
N CYS A 618 6.06 19.95 18.75
CA CYS A 618 5.43 20.96 17.90
C CYS A 618 5.94 22.35 18.24
N TRP A 619 6.17 23.17 17.22
CA TRP A 619 6.68 24.54 17.34
C TRP A 619 5.97 25.50 16.37
N GLY A 620 6.08 26.80 16.63
CA GLY A 620 5.35 27.84 15.90
C GLY A 620 4.24 28.48 16.75
N SER A 621 3.17 28.94 16.10
CA SER A 621 2.04 29.55 16.80
C SER A 621 1.37 28.55 17.77
N ASN A 622 0.91 29.05 18.92
CA ASN A 622 0.21 28.25 19.92
C ASN A 622 -1.05 28.95 20.48
N ASP A 623 -1.57 29.96 19.78
CA ASP A 623 -2.76 30.72 20.23
C ASP A 623 -4.02 29.85 20.35
N SER A 624 -4.05 28.76 19.59
CA SER A 624 -5.11 27.75 19.55
C SER A 624 -4.76 26.49 20.34
N GLY A 625 -3.61 26.45 21.01
CA GLY A 625 -3.09 25.23 21.67
C GLY A 625 -2.55 24.17 20.70
N GLN A 626 -2.43 24.48 19.40
CA GLN A 626 -2.01 23.56 18.34
C GLN A 626 -0.57 23.04 18.49
N SER A 627 0.28 23.79 19.18
CA SER A 627 1.66 23.39 19.53
C SER A 627 1.76 22.81 20.95
N THR A 628 0.64 22.71 21.68
CA THR A 628 0.61 22.15 23.04
C THR A 628 0.35 20.65 22.98
N VAL A 629 1.43 19.87 22.87
CA VAL A 629 1.36 18.41 22.77
C VAL A 629 0.73 17.81 24.04
N PRO A 630 -0.32 16.96 23.92
CA PRO A 630 -0.94 16.30 25.06
C PRO A 630 0.00 15.36 25.79
N ALA A 631 -0.08 15.35 27.12
CA ALA A 631 0.58 14.31 27.92
C ALA A 631 -0.14 12.97 27.72
N GLY A 632 0.62 11.90 27.48
CA GLY A 632 0.10 10.53 27.43
C GLY A 632 0.00 9.90 26.05
N LEU A 633 0.62 10.48 25.01
CA LEU A 633 0.87 9.76 23.76
C LEU A 633 1.77 8.55 24.02
N VAL A 634 1.44 7.40 23.43
CA VAL A 634 2.21 6.15 23.57
C VAL A 634 2.67 5.68 22.20
N ASN A 635 3.99 5.71 21.96
CA ASN A 635 4.62 5.31 20.69
C ASN A 635 3.93 5.92 19.44
N PRO A 636 3.88 7.26 19.32
CA PRO A 636 3.26 7.89 18.17
C PRO A 636 3.98 7.49 16.87
N THR A 637 3.23 7.07 15.85
CA THR A 637 3.80 6.58 14.57
C THR A 637 3.43 7.46 13.38
N LYS A 638 2.35 8.25 13.47
CA LYS A 638 1.91 9.17 12.42
C LYS A 638 1.49 10.51 13.03
N ILE A 639 1.76 11.60 12.34
CA ILE A 639 1.35 12.94 12.74
C ILE A 639 0.86 13.73 11.53
N VAL A 640 -0.19 14.52 11.74
CA VAL A 640 -0.75 15.44 10.74
C VAL A 640 -1.07 16.77 11.41
N ALA A 641 -0.74 17.86 10.73
CA ALA A 641 -0.93 19.22 11.20
C ALA A 641 -1.81 19.98 10.20
N SER A 642 -2.80 20.69 10.72
CA SER A 642 -3.80 21.41 9.94
C SER A 642 -3.77 22.90 10.32
N TYR A 643 -4.90 23.60 10.18
CA TYR A 643 -4.99 25.05 10.38
C TYR A 643 -4.76 25.48 11.84
N TYR A 644 -5.47 24.84 12.76
CA TYR A 644 -5.49 25.17 14.20
C TYR A 644 -5.37 23.93 15.10
N HIS A 645 -5.16 22.76 14.52
CA HIS A 645 -5.10 21.50 15.25
C HIS A 645 -4.07 20.56 14.65
N THR A 646 -3.72 19.57 15.45
CA THR A 646 -2.79 18.50 15.12
C THR A 646 -3.40 17.20 15.60
N CYS A 647 -3.21 16.12 14.84
CA CYS A 647 -3.60 14.78 15.25
C CYS A 647 -2.39 13.84 15.14
N ALA A 648 -2.26 12.96 16.12
CA ALA A 648 -1.29 11.87 16.09
C ALA A 648 -2.01 10.53 16.19
N LEU A 649 -1.45 9.53 15.54
CA LEU A 649 -1.80 8.13 15.73
C LEU A 649 -0.79 7.50 16.68
N ASP A 650 -1.28 6.93 17.77
CA ASP A 650 -0.50 6.27 18.81
C ASP A 650 -1.08 4.88 19.12
N ASP A 651 -0.47 4.13 20.04
CA ASP A 651 -0.90 2.77 20.41
C ASP A 651 -2.33 2.71 20.98
N ASN A 652 -2.89 3.85 21.43
CA ASN A 652 -4.24 3.95 21.98
C ASN A 652 -5.26 4.48 20.96
N GLY A 653 -4.84 4.78 19.73
CA GLY A 653 -5.67 5.30 18.65
C GLY A 653 -5.32 6.74 18.28
N ILE A 654 -6.34 7.54 17.94
CA ILE A 654 -6.14 8.89 17.42
C ILE A 654 -6.34 9.93 18.51
N VAL A 655 -5.32 10.76 18.70
CA VAL A 655 -5.34 11.88 19.63
C VAL A 655 -5.20 13.19 18.87
N CYS A 656 -6.23 14.03 18.89
CA CYS A 656 -6.22 15.36 18.28
C CYS A 656 -6.23 16.48 19.34
N TRP A 657 -5.47 17.54 19.11
CA TRP A 657 -5.38 18.72 19.98
C TRP A 657 -5.34 20.03 19.19
N GLY A 658 -5.60 21.14 19.87
CA GLY A 658 -5.81 22.47 19.27
C GLY A 658 -7.30 22.82 19.08
N THR A 659 -7.63 24.11 19.11
CA THR A 659 -9.01 24.63 19.02
C THR A 659 -9.11 25.87 18.13
N ASP A 660 -10.19 26.05 17.38
CA ASP A 660 -10.39 27.28 16.61
C ASP A 660 -10.77 28.50 17.49
N ASN A 661 -10.89 29.68 16.86
CA ASN A 661 -11.22 30.97 17.51
C ASN A 661 -12.60 31.02 18.20
N ILE A 662 -13.42 29.98 18.07
CA ILE A 662 -14.72 29.83 18.75
C ILE A 662 -14.76 28.60 19.68
N GLY A 663 -13.62 27.94 19.91
CA GLY A 663 -13.47 26.83 20.85
C GLY A 663 -13.89 25.46 20.33
N ARG A 664 -14.03 25.26 19.01
CA ARG A 664 -14.31 23.93 18.43
C ARG A 664 -13.05 23.07 18.44
N LYS A 665 -13.21 21.80 18.81
CA LYS A 665 -12.16 20.76 18.82
C LYS A 665 -12.65 19.53 18.03
N LEU A 666 -11.72 18.79 17.43
CA LEU A 666 -11.99 17.47 16.85
C LEU A 666 -12.15 16.41 17.96
N ASP A 667 -13.17 16.56 18.81
CA ASP A 667 -13.35 15.74 20.02
C ASP A 667 -14.03 14.38 19.79
N SER A 668 -14.61 14.17 18.61
CA SER A 668 -15.33 12.93 18.26
C SER A 668 -14.47 12.01 17.40
N THR A 669 -13.24 11.73 17.82
CA THR A 669 -12.39 10.77 17.11
C THR A 669 -13.04 9.38 17.13
N PRO A 670 -12.91 8.59 16.04
CA PRO A 670 -13.38 7.21 16.00
C PRO A 670 -12.79 6.39 17.16
N THR A 671 -13.60 5.47 17.69
CA THR A 671 -13.17 4.51 18.72
C THR A 671 -13.37 3.09 18.20
N ASN A 672 -12.50 2.16 18.58
CA ASN A 672 -12.43 0.78 18.06
C ASN A 672 -11.91 0.66 16.62
N LEU A 673 -10.74 1.25 16.34
CA LEU A 673 -10.06 1.08 15.05
C LEU A 673 -9.33 -0.26 15.00
N SER A 674 -9.36 -0.95 13.85
CA SER A 674 -8.62 -2.19 13.60
C SER A 674 -7.34 -1.91 12.81
N ASN A 675 -6.17 -1.92 13.46
CA ASN A 675 -4.87 -1.60 12.83
C ASN A 675 -4.89 -0.32 11.95
N PRO A 676 -5.18 0.85 12.53
CA PRO A 676 -5.16 2.10 11.79
C PRO A 676 -3.77 2.32 11.13
N SER A 677 -3.77 2.62 9.84
CA SER A 677 -2.54 2.69 9.03
C SER A 677 -2.27 4.09 8.46
N VAL A 678 -3.32 4.88 8.25
CA VAL A 678 -3.22 6.23 7.69
C VAL A 678 -4.15 7.18 8.45
N ILE A 679 -3.65 8.35 8.81
CA ILE A 679 -4.45 9.44 9.33
C ILE A 679 -4.30 10.68 8.44
N SER A 680 -5.37 11.45 8.37
CA SER A 680 -5.44 12.71 7.66
C SER A 680 -6.22 13.71 8.51
N ALA A 681 -5.77 14.96 8.53
CA ALA A 681 -6.46 16.05 9.22
C ALA A 681 -6.56 17.26 8.30
N SER A 682 -7.77 17.82 8.25
CA SER A 682 -8.15 18.96 7.43
C SER A 682 -8.91 19.96 8.30
N GLY A 683 -9.10 21.20 7.80
CA GLY A 683 -9.55 22.38 8.53
C GLY A 683 -10.63 22.13 9.59
N TYR A 684 -11.63 21.29 9.29
CA TYR A 684 -12.71 20.97 10.23
C TYR A 684 -13.08 19.48 10.32
N HIS A 685 -12.30 18.59 9.69
CA HIS A 685 -12.53 17.14 9.71
C HIS A 685 -11.21 16.37 9.65
N GLY A 686 -11.17 15.19 10.24
CA GLY A 686 -10.11 14.21 10.07
C GLY A 686 -10.66 12.91 9.51
N CYS A 687 -9.78 12.12 8.91
CA CYS A 687 -10.10 10.78 8.43
C CYS A 687 -9.00 9.82 8.86
N VAL A 688 -9.37 8.57 9.10
CA VAL A 688 -8.46 7.46 9.36
C VAL A 688 -8.85 6.30 8.48
N LEU A 689 -7.84 5.62 7.96
CA LEU A 689 -7.97 4.34 7.30
C LEU A 689 -7.47 3.25 8.26
N ASP A 690 -8.31 2.26 8.48
CA ASP A 690 -8.01 1.05 9.23
C ASP A 690 -8.43 -0.19 8.41
N ASP A 691 -8.26 -1.39 8.95
CA ASP A 691 -8.61 -2.64 8.26
C ASP A 691 -10.11 -2.71 7.91
N ASP A 692 -10.97 -2.07 8.70
CA ASP A 692 -12.43 -2.08 8.49
C ASP A 692 -12.85 -1.07 7.40
N GLY A 693 -12.06 -0.02 7.21
CA GLY A 693 -12.16 0.93 6.12
C GLY A 693 -11.85 2.36 6.56
N MET A 694 -12.44 3.33 5.86
CA MET A 694 -12.23 4.74 6.18
C MET A 694 -13.30 5.25 7.15
N SER A 695 -12.84 5.87 8.24
CA SER A 695 -13.68 6.60 9.20
C SER A 695 -13.30 8.08 9.22
N CYS A 696 -14.23 8.95 8.86
CA CYS A 696 -14.05 10.41 8.95
C CYS A 696 -14.87 11.00 10.09
N TRP A 697 -14.34 12.04 10.74
CA TRP A 697 -14.97 12.75 11.86
C TRP A 697 -14.75 14.27 11.72
N GLY A 698 -15.65 15.09 12.24
CA GLY A 698 -15.52 16.56 12.10
C GLY A 698 -16.86 17.29 12.11
N SER A 699 -16.81 18.62 12.06
CA SER A 699 -18.01 19.46 12.28
C SER A 699 -18.92 19.66 11.08
N GLU A 700 -18.68 19.00 9.95
CA GLU A 700 -19.57 19.09 8.78
C GLU A 700 -19.95 17.69 8.28
N ASN A 701 -21.04 17.14 8.84
CA ASN A 701 -21.81 16.06 8.23
C ASN A 701 -22.48 16.59 6.94
N ARG A 702 -21.73 16.68 5.83
CA ARG A 702 -22.30 16.81 4.50
C ARG A 702 -21.67 15.83 3.53
#